data_AF-A0A7K7DX10-F1
#
_entry.id   AF-A0A7K7DX10-F1
#
_cell.length_a   1.000
_cell.length_b   1.000
_cell.length_c   1.000
_cell.angle_alpha   90.00
_cell.angle_beta   90.00
_cell.angle_gamma   90.00
#
_symmetry.space_group_name_H-M   'P 1'
#
loop_
_entity.id
_entity.type
_entity.pdbx_description
1 polymer ?
#
loop_
_entity_poly.entity_id
_entity_poly.type
_entity_poly.pdbx_seq_one_letter_code
_entity_poly.pdbx_strand_id
1 'polypeptide(L)'
;LMAGERRRRGGDGPRERPRERLRDRDPKLRQQQKPLRGSGRGRMALALTAAAAALALGLVAAAAQWKRWSETSRLVTPHPAPHAVPPGSTGPLASPTYFWGTYRPHVYFGMKTRSPRAVVTGLMWLQHGGNLRHTSEQNDGVSRYGWLMHDGENFGVQEIRDEGLVLRTEFVKQPGGDHGGDWSWRVTAKMEGKGPAPLLSLFFYVATDGQGTLQPVLENGTRLAAVAGTAEELGDFTLTFLPPTGEGGEGPKYASYNFLAAGVPGLHRLTDLVRQSLRESSVFSPPGRPRRRFFGVSSTGGLPGEPPRGQLLLHQVTLEPPAVLEVTFESGSAVGARRGRLAGPVLTASLSRHTAAFEQRFEDTFGLRAREVSLPQRRFAQAALSEMLGGIGFFHGRSLLRCEHQEEPVPGAESMLFTAVPSRSCFPRGFLWDEGFHLLLLGRWDPVLARDILAHWLDLLNADGWIPREQILGDEARARVPPEFVLQHSETANPPTLLLALERLLPDAPLPYLRRLFPRLRAWFEWLNHTQAGPEPFTFRWRGRDTDPERFLNPKTLSSGLDDYPRASHPSAQERHLDLRCWMALGARVLAVLAEHLGESPAPYRSMAAALSDNDLLDRLHWAPELGTFADFGNHSAAVALRWHRPAPVPGRPPPAPQLRREVREAPRPQFVGALGYVSLFPLLLQLLQADSPRLPALLGSMRSEKQLWTPFGLRSLARDSPLYLRRNTEHDPPYWRGSIWVNINFLALRALHGYAQAAGPHRERAAELYRELRHNLVANVFRQYEATGFLWEHYRDSDGAGQGCHPFAGWSALVVLAMAEDY
;
A
#
# COMPACT_ATOMS: atom_id res chain seq x y z
N LEU A 1 -53.95 -8.06 -2.04
CA LEU A 1 -55.30 -7.73 -1.55
C LEU A 1 -55.78 -6.46 -2.24
N MET A 2 -56.81 -6.63 -3.06
CA MET A 2 -57.79 -5.66 -3.58
C MET A 2 -57.34 -4.40 -4.34
N ALA A 3 -57.85 -4.36 -5.57
CA ALA A 3 -57.99 -3.24 -6.49
C ALA A 3 -58.97 -2.15 -6.00
N GLY A 4 -58.96 -0.99 -6.65
CA GLY A 4 -60.02 0.03 -6.48
C GLY A 4 -59.80 1.30 -7.30
N GLU A 5 -60.50 1.38 -8.42
CA GLU A 5 -60.48 2.46 -9.42
C GLU A 5 -61.69 3.42 -9.23
N ARG A 6 -61.61 4.64 -9.79
CA ARG A 6 -62.70 5.57 -10.25
C ARG A 6 -63.14 6.80 -9.43
N ARG A 7 -62.76 7.98 -9.97
CA ARG A 7 -63.60 9.05 -10.59
C ARG A 7 -64.99 9.42 -10.00
N ARG A 8 -65.22 10.71 -9.64
CA ARG A 8 -65.93 11.78 -10.44
C ARG A 8 -66.34 13.04 -9.61
N ARG A 9 -66.16 14.22 -10.24
CA ARG A 9 -66.98 15.48 -10.35
C ARG A 9 -67.70 16.03 -9.09
N GLY A 10 -67.50 17.30 -8.69
CA GLY A 10 -67.97 18.57 -9.31
C GLY A 10 -68.74 19.35 -8.21
N GLY A 11 -68.84 20.68 -8.11
CA GLY A 11 -68.51 21.82 -8.95
C GLY A 11 -68.78 23.15 -8.21
N ASP A 12 -68.71 24.23 -8.99
CA ASP A 12 -69.28 25.59 -8.87
C ASP A 12 -68.71 26.66 -7.90
N GLY A 13 -68.40 27.83 -8.51
CA GLY A 13 -67.85 29.08 -7.95
C GLY A 13 -68.91 29.95 -7.25
N PRO A 14 -69.00 31.30 -7.42
CA PRO A 14 -68.35 32.20 -8.39
C PRO A 14 -67.96 33.65 -7.89
N ARG A 15 -67.46 34.51 -8.81
CA ARG A 15 -67.67 35.99 -8.93
C ARG A 15 -67.15 36.92 -7.77
N GLU A 16 -66.81 38.21 -7.90
CA GLU A 16 -67.02 39.28 -8.89
C GLU A 16 -66.09 40.49 -8.54
N ARG A 17 -65.70 41.28 -9.55
CA ARG A 17 -65.32 42.72 -9.45
C ARG A 17 -66.64 43.53 -9.37
N PRO A 18 -66.75 44.80 -8.85
CA PRO A 18 -66.14 46.01 -9.48
C PRO A 18 -66.00 47.33 -8.67
N ARG A 19 -65.25 48.31 -9.27
CA ARG A 19 -65.42 49.81 -9.32
C ARG A 19 -65.37 50.61 -7.98
N GLU A 20 -64.74 51.79 -7.84
CA GLU A 20 -64.83 53.10 -8.54
C GLU A 20 -63.71 54.08 -8.01
N ARG A 21 -62.99 54.90 -8.83
CA ARG A 21 -63.10 56.38 -9.10
C ARG A 21 -62.80 57.30 -7.87
N LEU A 22 -62.02 58.41 -7.88
CA LEU A 22 -61.78 59.58 -8.76
C LEU A 22 -60.47 60.32 -8.31
N ARG A 23 -59.55 60.75 -9.21
CA ARG A 23 -59.23 62.11 -9.77
C ARG A 23 -58.60 63.19 -8.83
N ASP A 24 -57.40 63.65 -9.21
CA ASP A 24 -57.02 65.04 -9.59
C ASP A 24 -55.62 65.01 -10.24
N ARG A 25 -55.43 65.36 -11.54
CA ARG A 25 -55.22 66.67 -12.20
C ARG A 25 -53.97 67.45 -11.77
N ASP A 26 -52.94 67.48 -12.63
CA ASP A 26 -52.54 68.71 -13.36
C ASP A 26 -51.58 68.43 -14.55
N PRO A 27 -51.52 69.29 -15.60
CA PRO A 27 -51.05 68.93 -16.95
C PRO A 27 -49.86 69.75 -17.47
N LYS A 28 -49.39 69.33 -18.67
CA LYS A 28 -48.61 70.04 -19.71
C LYS A 28 -47.19 69.49 -19.91
N LEU A 29 -47.00 68.79 -21.03
CA LEU A 29 -46.22 69.31 -22.17
C LEU A 29 -46.33 68.33 -23.35
N ARG A 30 -47.00 68.78 -24.41
CA ARG A 30 -46.90 68.21 -25.76
C ARG A 30 -45.50 68.52 -26.27
N GLN A 31 -44.77 67.51 -26.72
CA GLN A 31 -43.83 67.69 -27.83
C GLN A 31 -43.84 66.44 -28.72
N GLN A 32 -44.21 66.68 -29.97
CA GLN A 32 -44.11 65.76 -31.09
C GLN A 32 -42.65 65.33 -31.26
N GLN A 33 -42.36 64.03 -31.16
CA GLN A 33 -41.14 63.46 -31.73
C GLN A 33 -41.49 62.81 -33.07
N LYS A 34 -41.03 63.47 -34.14
CA LYS A 34 -40.86 62.90 -35.48
C LYS A 34 -39.97 61.64 -35.40
N PRO A 35 -40.15 60.64 -36.26
CA PRO A 35 -39.27 59.48 -36.29
C PRO A 35 -37.91 59.90 -36.86
N LEU A 36 -36.87 59.91 -36.00
CA LEU A 36 -35.49 60.01 -36.43
C LEU A 36 -35.09 58.70 -37.14
N ARG A 37 -35.04 58.74 -38.47
CA ARG A 37 -34.20 57.83 -39.26
C ARG A 37 -32.74 58.16 -38.97
N GLY A 38 -32.08 57.32 -38.18
CA GLY A 38 -30.62 57.33 -37.91
C GLY A 38 -30.34 56.55 -36.62
N SER A 39 -29.48 55.54 -36.52
CA SER A 39 -28.46 55.02 -37.42
C SER A 39 -28.47 53.48 -37.41
N GLY A 40 -28.50 52.84 -38.58
CA GLY A 40 -28.27 51.39 -38.69
C GLY A 40 -26.88 50.98 -38.18
N ARG A 41 -25.94 51.93 -38.07
CA ARG A 41 -24.58 51.73 -37.58
C ARG A 41 -24.49 51.37 -36.09
N GLY A 42 -25.33 51.94 -35.21
CA GLY A 42 -25.29 51.64 -33.77
C GLY A 42 -25.77 50.23 -33.40
N ARG A 43 -26.86 49.78 -34.04
CA ARG A 43 -27.36 48.39 -33.88
C ARG A 43 -26.43 47.36 -34.50
N MET A 44 -25.80 47.69 -35.64
CA MET A 44 -24.82 46.83 -36.28
C MET A 44 -23.53 46.73 -35.46
N ALA A 45 -23.07 47.83 -34.83
CA ALA A 45 -21.94 47.82 -33.91
C ALA A 45 -22.22 46.96 -32.66
N LEU A 46 -23.40 47.07 -32.05
CA LEU A 46 -23.83 46.24 -30.92
C LEU A 46 -23.97 44.75 -31.30
N ALA A 47 -24.46 44.45 -32.50
CA ALA A 47 -24.53 43.07 -32.99
C ALA A 47 -23.13 42.49 -33.28
N LEU A 48 -22.21 43.30 -33.82
CA LEU A 48 -20.81 42.90 -34.05
C LEU A 48 -20.06 42.70 -32.74
N THR A 49 -20.25 43.55 -31.73
CA THR A 49 -19.64 43.36 -30.41
C THR A 49 -20.21 42.15 -29.68
N ALA A 50 -21.53 41.91 -29.77
CA ALA A 50 -22.14 40.70 -29.21
C ALA A 50 -21.65 39.43 -29.92
N ALA A 51 -21.52 39.46 -31.26
CA ALA A 51 -20.97 38.34 -32.03
C ALA A 51 -19.48 38.10 -31.71
N ALA A 52 -18.68 39.16 -31.57
CA ALA A 52 -17.28 39.06 -31.17
C ALA A 52 -17.14 38.52 -29.74
N ALA A 53 -17.99 38.96 -28.81
CA ALA A 53 -18.03 38.43 -27.45
C ALA A 53 -18.46 36.96 -27.41
N ALA A 54 -19.46 36.56 -28.20
CA ALA A 54 -19.89 35.17 -28.33
C ALA A 54 -18.79 34.29 -28.95
N LEU A 55 -18.08 34.79 -29.96
CA LEU A 55 -16.93 34.09 -30.56
C LEU A 55 -15.79 33.95 -29.56
N ALA A 56 -15.47 35.01 -28.80
CA ALA A 56 -14.45 34.98 -27.76
C ALA A 56 -14.81 33.98 -26.64
N LEU A 57 -16.06 33.99 -26.17
CA LEU A 57 -16.56 33.00 -25.20
C LEU A 57 -16.51 31.58 -25.76
N GLY A 58 -16.87 31.39 -27.04
CA GLY A 58 -16.76 30.11 -27.73
C GLY A 58 -15.32 29.60 -27.84
N LEU A 59 -14.36 30.48 -28.15
CA LEU A 59 -12.93 30.15 -28.20
C LEU A 59 -12.38 29.80 -26.81
N VAL A 60 -12.77 30.54 -25.76
CA VAL A 60 -12.38 30.24 -24.37
C VAL A 60 -12.95 28.89 -23.94
N ALA A 61 -14.23 28.61 -24.25
CA ALA A 61 -14.85 27.33 -23.95
C ALA A 61 -14.18 26.16 -24.71
N ALA A 62 -13.87 26.35 -25.99
CA ALA A 62 -13.16 25.37 -26.81
C ALA A 62 -11.74 25.12 -26.29
N ALA A 63 -11.01 26.17 -25.90
CA ALA A 63 -9.68 26.04 -25.31
C ALA A 63 -9.72 25.32 -23.96
N ALA A 64 -10.70 25.62 -23.10
CA ALA A 64 -10.89 24.91 -21.83
C ALA A 64 -11.27 23.44 -22.04
N GLN A 65 -12.11 23.14 -23.04
CA GLN A 65 -12.46 21.78 -23.41
C GLN A 65 -11.26 21.00 -23.98
N TRP A 66 -10.47 21.64 -24.86
CA TRP A 66 -9.23 21.06 -25.38
C TRP A 66 -8.22 20.79 -24.27
N LYS A 67 -8.03 21.73 -23.34
CA LYS A 67 -7.15 21.55 -22.18
C LYS A 67 -7.56 20.34 -21.34
N ARG A 68 -8.85 20.25 -20.98
CA ARG A 68 -9.43 19.11 -20.24
C ARG A 68 -9.22 17.79 -20.98
N TRP A 69 -9.56 17.74 -22.27
CA TRP A 69 -9.37 16.55 -23.09
C TRP A 69 -7.90 16.14 -23.18
N SER A 70 -7.00 17.11 -23.39
CA SER A 70 -5.57 16.88 -23.55
C SER A 70 -4.92 16.36 -22.25
N GLU A 71 -5.25 16.96 -21.10
CA GLU A 71 -4.78 16.50 -19.79
C GLU A 71 -5.34 15.12 -19.45
N THR A 72 -6.64 14.90 -19.65
CA THR A 72 -7.27 13.59 -19.42
C THR A 72 -6.66 12.52 -20.32
N SER A 73 -6.38 12.85 -21.58
CA SER A 73 -5.73 11.93 -22.52
C SER A 73 -4.33 11.57 -22.05
N ARG A 74 -3.50 12.53 -21.65
CA ARG A 74 -2.15 12.24 -21.11
C ARG A 74 -2.20 11.48 -19.79
N LEU A 75 -3.17 11.77 -18.93
CA LEU A 75 -3.38 11.10 -17.65
C LEU A 75 -3.54 9.59 -17.78
N VAL A 76 -4.32 9.14 -18.76
CA VAL A 76 -4.65 7.71 -18.96
C VAL A 76 -3.74 7.02 -19.98
N THR A 77 -2.86 7.76 -20.64
CA THR A 77 -1.92 7.20 -21.64
C THR A 77 -0.65 6.74 -20.94
N PRO A 78 -0.19 5.49 -21.11
CA PRO A 78 1.10 5.04 -20.59
C PRO A 78 2.27 5.84 -21.19
N HIS A 79 3.37 5.92 -20.45
CA HIS A 79 4.58 6.58 -20.92
C HIS A 79 5.11 5.92 -22.22
N PRO A 80 5.50 6.70 -23.24
CA PRO A 80 5.83 6.18 -24.58
C PRO A 80 7.18 5.44 -24.66
N ALA A 81 8.00 5.49 -23.63
CA ALA A 81 9.25 4.72 -23.58
C ALA A 81 8.98 3.21 -23.64
N PRO A 82 9.92 2.40 -24.16
CA PRO A 82 9.84 0.94 -24.07
C PRO A 82 9.55 0.47 -22.64
N HIS A 83 8.82 -0.64 -22.50
CA HIS A 83 8.52 -1.21 -21.20
C HIS A 83 9.81 -1.57 -20.45
N ALA A 84 9.87 -1.21 -19.16
CA ALA A 84 10.96 -1.57 -18.27
C ALA A 84 10.96 -3.09 -18.05
N VAL A 85 9.77 -3.68 -17.92
CA VAL A 85 9.53 -5.13 -17.91
C VAL A 85 9.35 -5.60 -19.36
N PRO A 86 10.27 -6.41 -19.92
CA PRO A 86 10.14 -6.85 -21.31
C PRO A 86 8.84 -7.64 -21.52
N PRO A 87 8.12 -7.45 -22.64
CA PRO A 87 6.92 -8.23 -22.94
C PRO A 87 7.16 -9.74 -22.87
N GLY A 88 6.26 -10.47 -22.21
CA GLY A 88 6.37 -11.92 -22.01
C GLY A 88 7.39 -12.38 -20.96
N SER A 89 8.15 -11.47 -20.34
CA SER A 89 9.18 -11.82 -19.34
C SER A 89 8.62 -12.40 -18.03
N THR A 90 7.35 -12.17 -17.73
CA THR A 90 6.66 -12.76 -16.58
C THR A 90 6.10 -14.16 -16.86
N GLY A 91 6.16 -14.62 -18.12
CA GLY A 91 5.64 -15.91 -18.54
C GLY A 91 6.48 -17.10 -18.03
N PRO A 92 5.92 -18.32 -18.07
CA PRO A 92 6.53 -19.49 -17.45
C PRO A 92 7.86 -19.91 -18.08
N LEU A 93 8.07 -19.64 -19.36
CA LEU A 93 9.34 -19.95 -20.04
C LEU A 93 10.44 -18.93 -19.74
N ALA A 94 10.07 -17.66 -19.59
CA ALA A 94 11.03 -16.57 -19.36
C ALA A 94 11.42 -16.43 -17.89
N SER A 95 10.48 -16.70 -16.98
CA SER A 95 10.69 -16.58 -15.54
C SER A 95 10.05 -17.76 -14.77
N PRO A 96 10.47 -19.02 -15.04
CA PRO A 96 9.88 -20.21 -14.43
C PRO A 96 9.93 -20.18 -12.90
N THR A 97 11.05 -19.71 -12.33
CA THR A 97 11.25 -19.60 -10.88
C THR A 97 10.19 -18.72 -10.22
N TYR A 98 9.87 -17.57 -10.80
CA TYR A 98 8.90 -16.64 -10.23
C TYR A 98 7.48 -16.80 -10.75
N PHE A 99 7.21 -17.70 -11.70
CA PHE A 99 5.89 -17.80 -12.32
C PHE A 99 4.79 -18.10 -11.31
N TRP A 100 4.99 -19.12 -10.45
CA TRP A 100 4.15 -19.41 -9.29
C TRP A 100 4.68 -18.76 -8.01
N GLY A 101 3.81 -18.33 -7.12
CA GLY A 101 4.20 -17.89 -5.78
C GLY A 101 3.01 -17.55 -4.91
N THR A 102 3.28 -17.18 -3.66
CA THR A 102 2.28 -16.74 -2.67
C THR A 102 1.79 -15.32 -2.92
N TYR A 103 1.54 -14.97 -4.20
CA TYR A 103 1.35 -13.61 -4.67
C TYR A 103 -0.05 -13.02 -4.39
N ARG A 104 -0.70 -13.48 -3.32
CA ARG A 104 -2.01 -13.01 -2.82
C ARG A 104 -1.86 -12.62 -1.35
N PRO A 105 -1.14 -11.53 -1.04
CA PRO A 105 -0.73 -11.23 0.33
C PRO A 105 -1.89 -11.00 1.31
N HIS A 106 -3.07 -10.61 0.81
CA HIS A 106 -4.29 -10.44 1.61
C HIS A 106 -4.93 -11.75 2.09
N VAL A 107 -4.54 -12.93 1.57
CA VAL A 107 -5.02 -14.20 2.10
C VAL A 107 -4.00 -14.79 3.09
N TYR A 108 -4.49 -15.55 4.07
CA TYR A 108 -3.60 -16.21 5.04
C TYR A 108 -2.64 -17.19 4.35
N PHE A 109 -3.15 -17.99 3.41
CA PHE A 109 -2.31 -18.86 2.59
C PHE A 109 -2.98 -19.17 1.25
N GLY A 110 -2.24 -18.95 0.17
CA GLY A 110 -2.69 -19.22 -1.19
C GLY A 110 -1.63 -18.86 -2.22
N MET A 111 -1.77 -19.37 -3.43
CA MET A 111 -0.83 -19.14 -4.52
C MET A 111 -1.57 -18.71 -5.79
N LYS A 112 -0.86 -17.96 -6.64
CA LYS A 112 -1.30 -17.62 -8.00
C LYS A 112 -0.10 -17.51 -8.93
N THR A 113 -0.37 -17.47 -10.23
CA THR A 113 0.64 -17.15 -11.23
C THR A 113 0.84 -15.64 -11.38
N ARG A 114 2.01 -15.22 -11.90
CA ARG A 114 2.30 -13.84 -12.34
C ARG A 114 1.65 -13.53 -13.68
N SER A 115 0.33 -13.71 -13.73
CA SER A 115 -0.50 -13.57 -14.91
C SER A 115 -1.69 -12.63 -14.67
N PRO A 116 -2.05 -11.79 -15.67
CA PRO A 116 -3.31 -11.05 -15.69
C PRO A 116 -4.56 -11.90 -15.47
N ARG A 117 -4.54 -13.16 -15.95
CA ARG A 117 -5.68 -14.09 -15.93
C ARG A 117 -5.33 -15.33 -15.12
N ALA A 118 -4.77 -15.14 -13.93
CA ALA A 118 -4.22 -16.22 -13.12
C ALA A 118 -5.30 -17.19 -12.60
N VAL A 119 -4.98 -18.49 -12.62
CA VAL A 119 -5.63 -19.47 -11.74
C VAL A 119 -5.13 -19.24 -10.32
N VAL A 120 -6.05 -19.23 -9.35
CA VAL A 120 -5.70 -19.02 -7.94
C VAL A 120 -6.04 -20.24 -7.11
N THR A 121 -5.23 -20.49 -6.08
CA THR A 121 -5.49 -21.49 -5.04
C THR A 121 -5.44 -20.83 -3.67
N GLY A 122 -6.11 -21.42 -2.70
CA GLY A 122 -6.03 -20.94 -1.32
C GLY A 122 -6.60 -21.88 -0.28
N LEU A 123 -6.36 -21.50 0.96
CA LEU A 123 -6.80 -22.19 2.17
C LEU A 123 -7.81 -21.33 2.93
N MET A 124 -8.87 -21.96 3.42
CA MET A 124 -9.73 -21.43 4.48
C MET A 124 -9.78 -22.44 5.62
N TRP A 125 -10.16 -22.00 6.83
CA TRP A 125 -10.45 -22.92 7.92
C TRP A 125 -11.61 -22.43 8.79
N LEU A 126 -12.25 -23.38 9.46
CA LEU A 126 -13.32 -23.15 10.40
C LEU A 126 -13.18 -24.13 11.57
N GLN A 127 -12.91 -23.60 12.75
CA GLN A 127 -13.15 -24.32 14.00
C GLN A 127 -14.66 -24.31 14.27
N HIS A 128 -15.30 -25.48 14.38
CA HIS A 128 -16.75 -25.53 14.58
C HIS A 128 -17.11 -24.89 15.93
N GLY A 129 -17.90 -23.81 15.88
CA GLY A 129 -18.18 -22.91 17.00
C GLY A 129 -17.55 -21.51 16.86
N GLY A 130 -16.63 -21.33 15.92
CA GLY A 130 -15.97 -20.05 15.60
C GLY A 130 -16.32 -19.51 14.20
N ASN A 131 -15.43 -18.67 13.66
CA ASN A 131 -15.61 -18.00 12.38
C ASN A 131 -14.81 -18.65 11.24
N LEU A 132 -15.31 -18.55 10.01
CA LEU A 132 -14.56 -18.92 8.80
C LEU A 132 -13.43 -17.90 8.58
N ARG A 133 -12.19 -18.39 8.44
CA ARG A 133 -10.99 -17.59 8.16
C ARG A 133 -10.54 -17.77 6.71
N HIS A 134 -10.15 -16.68 6.06
CA HIS A 134 -9.64 -16.72 4.68
C HIS A 134 -8.70 -15.54 4.38
N THR A 135 -9.24 -14.31 4.40
CA THR A 135 -8.47 -13.07 4.25
C THR A 135 -7.87 -12.66 5.59
N SER A 136 -6.67 -12.09 5.53
CA SER A 136 -5.93 -11.59 6.68
C SER A 136 -6.59 -10.30 7.16
N GLU A 137 -7.35 -10.36 8.25
CA GLU A 137 -7.97 -9.18 8.86
C GLU A 137 -7.26 -8.85 10.17
N GLN A 138 -7.04 -7.57 10.46
CA GLN A 138 -6.38 -7.18 11.72
C GLN A 138 -7.22 -7.52 12.97
N ASN A 139 -8.55 -7.57 12.82
CA ASN A 139 -9.49 -7.70 13.94
C ASN A 139 -10.35 -8.98 13.87
N ASP A 140 -9.91 -10.03 13.18
CA ASP A 140 -10.68 -11.28 13.11
C ASP A 140 -10.49 -12.20 14.33
N GLY A 141 -9.50 -11.91 15.19
CA GLY A 141 -9.22 -12.69 16.41
C GLY A 141 -8.08 -13.71 16.26
N VAL A 142 -7.43 -13.81 15.09
CA VAL A 142 -6.20 -14.60 14.94
C VAL A 142 -5.08 -13.95 15.77
N SER A 143 -4.63 -14.66 16.79
CA SER A 143 -3.71 -14.13 17.81
C SER A 143 -2.29 -13.88 17.29
N ARG A 144 -1.81 -14.71 16.36
CA ARG A 144 -0.48 -14.58 15.73
C ARG A 144 -0.50 -15.26 14.37
N TYR A 145 0.14 -14.65 13.38
CA TYR A 145 0.46 -15.34 12.13
C TYR A 145 1.69 -14.73 11.48
N GLY A 146 2.42 -15.55 10.73
CA GLY A 146 3.48 -15.08 9.84
C GLY A 146 4.40 -16.17 9.34
N TRP A 147 5.09 -15.86 8.25
CA TRP A 147 6.20 -16.58 7.66
C TRP A 147 7.39 -16.58 8.63
N LEU A 148 7.81 -17.77 9.01
CA LEU A 148 9.03 -17.99 9.79
C LEU A 148 10.25 -18.12 8.87
N MET A 149 10.04 -18.72 7.70
CA MET A 149 11.03 -18.88 6.64
C MET A 149 10.33 -18.77 5.29
N HIS A 150 10.85 -17.96 4.37
CA HIS A 150 10.36 -17.83 3.01
C HIS A 150 11.52 -17.31 2.15
N ASP A 151 11.90 -18.02 1.09
CA ASP A 151 13.04 -17.60 0.24
C ASP A 151 12.65 -16.66 -0.89
N GLY A 152 11.34 -16.51 -1.14
CA GLY A 152 10.81 -15.72 -2.26
C GLY A 152 10.78 -16.47 -3.58
N GLU A 153 11.25 -17.72 -3.60
CA GLU A 153 11.52 -18.48 -4.81
C GLU A 153 10.94 -19.88 -4.78
N ASN A 154 11.25 -20.72 -3.80
CA ASN A 154 11.02 -22.17 -3.88
C ASN A 154 10.30 -22.76 -2.66
N PHE A 155 10.37 -22.12 -1.49
CA PHE A 155 9.74 -22.67 -0.30
C PHE A 155 9.29 -21.61 0.70
N GLY A 156 8.40 -22.03 1.60
CA GLY A 156 8.04 -21.24 2.76
C GLY A 156 7.43 -22.07 3.88
N VAL A 157 7.56 -21.56 5.10
CA VAL A 157 7.02 -22.09 6.34
C VAL A 157 6.37 -20.94 7.09
N GLN A 158 5.05 -21.02 7.28
CA GLN A 158 4.26 -20.06 8.05
C GLN A 158 3.57 -20.78 9.21
N GLU A 159 3.42 -20.06 10.32
CA GLU A 159 2.64 -20.47 11.47
C GLU A 159 1.47 -19.50 11.69
N ILE A 160 0.30 -20.03 12.05
CA ILE A 160 -0.93 -19.28 12.35
C ILE A 160 -1.48 -19.84 13.66
N ARG A 161 -1.85 -18.96 14.59
CA ARG A 161 -2.42 -19.28 15.90
C ARG A 161 -3.80 -18.62 16.07
N ASP A 162 -4.85 -19.43 16.15
CA ASP A 162 -6.25 -19.00 16.19
C ASP A 162 -6.99 -19.75 17.31
N GLU A 163 -7.34 -19.09 18.41
CA GLU A 163 -8.13 -19.70 19.51
C GLU A 163 -7.62 -21.07 20.02
N GLY A 164 -6.30 -21.23 20.14
CA GLY A 164 -5.64 -22.47 20.57
C GLY A 164 -5.34 -23.45 19.43
N LEU A 165 -5.89 -23.26 18.23
CA LEU A 165 -5.45 -23.96 17.02
C LEU A 165 -4.10 -23.39 16.55
N VAL A 166 -3.15 -24.28 16.28
CA VAL A 166 -1.89 -23.97 15.59
C VAL A 166 -1.92 -24.63 14.23
N LEU A 167 -1.96 -23.80 13.18
CA LEU A 167 -1.79 -24.22 11.79
C LEU A 167 -0.37 -23.89 11.35
N ARG A 168 0.35 -24.90 10.86
CA ARG A 168 1.61 -24.72 10.15
C ARG A 168 1.37 -24.99 8.66
N THR A 169 1.54 -23.96 7.84
CA THR A 169 1.36 -24.00 6.38
C THR A 169 2.71 -23.94 5.71
N GLU A 170 3.04 -24.95 4.93
CA GLU A 170 4.35 -25.12 4.30
C GLU A 170 4.16 -25.35 2.80
N PHE A 171 5.08 -24.85 1.97
CA PHE A 171 5.11 -25.18 0.55
C PHE A 171 6.51 -25.44 0.05
N VAL A 172 6.60 -26.25 -1.00
CA VAL A 172 7.80 -26.44 -1.82
C VAL A 172 7.38 -26.41 -3.29
N LYS A 173 8.12 -25.69 -4.12
CA LYS A 173 8.03 -25.73 -5.58
C LYS A 173 9.15 -26.58 -6.16
N GLN A 174 8.85 -27.25 -7.26
CA GLN A 174 9.81 -28.03 -8.02
C GLN A 174 9.76 -27.59 -9.49
N PRO A 175 10.85 -27.05 -10.05
CA PRO A 175 10.88 -26.63 -11.44
C PRO A 175 10.75 -27.84 -12.37
N GLY A 176 10.13 -27.63 -13.54
CA GLY A 176 9.96 -28.65 -14.57
C GLY A 176 8.90 -28.28 -15.61
N GLY A 177 8.98 -28.89 -16.79
CA GLY A 177 8.08 -28.62 -17.90
C GLY A 177 8.16 -27.17 -18.41
N ASP A 178 7.14 -26.76 -19.17
CA ASP A 178 7.10 -25.48 -19.90
C ASP A 178 6.17 -24.45 -19.22
N HIS A 179 5.51 -24.83 -18.13
CA HIS A 179 4.43 -24.06 -17.49
C HIS A 179 4.68 -23.74 -16.01
N GLY A 180 5.96 -23.59 -15.63
CA GLY A 180 6.38 -23.12 -14.30
C GLY A 180 6.41 -24.17 -13.19
N GLY A 181 6.42 -25.46 -13.54
CA GLY A 181 6.70 -26.56 -12.60
C GLY A 181 5.54 -27.04 -11.76
N ASP A 182 5.91 -27.85 -10.76
CA ASP A 182 5.03 -28.47 -9.78
C ASP A 182 5.16 -27.74 -8.43
N TRP A 183 4.16 -27.87 -7.56
CA TRP A 183 4.27 -27.42 -6.16
C TRP A 183 3.46 -28.29 -5.22
N SER A 184 3.81 -28.29 -3.95
CA SER A 184 3.07 -29.04 -2.93
C SER A 184 2.97 -28.28 -1.63
N TRP A 185 1.81 -28.39 -0.99
CA TRP A 185 1.51 -27.82 0.31
C TRP A 185 1.46 -28.91 1.36
N ARG A 186 1.92 -28.58 2.57
CA ARG A 186 1.63 -29.33 3.78
C ARG A 186 0.97 -28.40 4.80
N VAL A 187 -0.18 -28.81 5.31
CA VAL A 187 -0.90 -28.11 6.38
C VAL A 187 -0.95 -29.04 7.59
N THR A 188 -0.27 -28.65 8.66
CA THR A 188 -0.29 -29.37 9.93
C THR A 188 -1.16 -28.60 10.92
N ALA A 189 -2.19 -29.25 11.45
CA ALA A 189 -3.10 -28.68 12.43
C ALA A 189 -2.91 -29.36 13.80
N LYS A 190 -2.75 -28.55 14.85
CA LYS A 190 -2.61 -29.03 16.25
C LYS A 190 -3.41 -28.13 17.20
N MET A 191 -3.81 -28.67 18.35
CA MET A 191 -4.40 -27.87 19.42
C MET A 191 -3.38 -27.64 20.55
N GLU A 192 -3.28 -26.40 21.00
CA GLU A 192 -2.60 -26.01 22.24
C GLU A 192 -3.63 -25.85 23.37
N GLY A 193 -3.27 -26.31 24.57
CA GLY A 193 -4.11 -26.24 25.76
C GLY A 193 -4.68 -27.59 26.22
N LYS A 194 -5.36 -27.59 27.37
CA LYS A 194 -5.99 -28.77 27.97
C LYS A 194 -7.51 -28.70 27.73
N GLY A 195 -7.99 -29.39 26.70
CA GLY A 195 -9.41 -29.45 26.37
C GLY A 195 -9.70 -30.48 25.27
N PRO A 196 -10.98 -30.86 25.06
CA PRO A 196 -11.35 -31.72 23.94
C PRO A 196 -11.05 -31.01 22.62
N ALA A 197 -10.40 -31.70 21.67
CA ALA A 197 -10.11 -31.13 20.37
C ALA A 197 -11.42 -30.77 19.64
N PRO A 198 -11.63 -29.49 19.26
CA PRO A 198 -12.79 -29.12 18.48
C PRO A 198 -12.70 -29.78 17.10
N LEU A 199 -13.86 -29.89 16.46
CA LEU A 199 -13.90 -30.33 15.07
C LEU A 199 -13.36 -29.20 14.21
N LEU A 200 -12.45 -29.52 13.29
CA LEU A 200 -11.82 -28.57 12.38
C LEU A 200 -12.20 -28.90 10.94
N SER A 201 -12.73 -27.92 10.22
CA SER A 201 -12.83 -27.96 8.76
C SER A 201 -11.69 -27.18 8.14
N LEU A 202 -10.95 -27.82 7.22
CA LEU A 202 -10.03 -27.15 6.30
C LEU A 202 -10.66 -27.14 4.90
N PHE A 203 -10.53 -26.02 4.20
CA PHE A 203 -11.08 -25.83 2.86
C PHE A 203 -9.95 -25.48 1.90
N PHE A 204 -9.68 -26.36 0.94
CA PHE A 204 -8.70 -26.12 -0.11
C PHE A 204 -9.45 -25.82 -1.40
N TYR A 205 -9.11 -24.72 -2.06
CA TYR A 205 -9.81 -24.34 -3.28
C TYR A 205 -8.87 -24.04 -4.43
N VAL A 206 -9.42 -24.20 -5.64
CA VAL A 206 -8.91 -23.67 -6.89
C VAL A 206 -10.03 -22.87 -7.56
N ALA A 207 -9.69 -21.68 -8.04
CA ALA A 207 -10.63 -20.80 -8.71
C ALA A 207 -10.04 -20.18 -9.97
N THR A 208 -10.88 -20.01 -10.98
CA THR A 208 -10.58 -19.28 -12.21
C THR A 208 -11.27 -17.92 -12.21
N ASP A 209 -10.75 -16.99 -13.01
CA ASP A 209 -11.39 -15.72 -13.32
C ASP A 209 -11.22 -15.40 -14.81
N GLY A 210 -12.31 -15.46 -15.58
CA GLY A 210 -12.35 -15.15 -17.01
C GLY A 210 -11.79 -16.20 -17.97
N GLN A 211 -10.88 -17.10 -17.55
CA GLN A 211 -10.32 -18.16 -18.40
C GLN A 211 -10.05 -19.46 -17.65
N GLY A 212 -9.93 -20.55 -18.40
CA GLY A 212 -9.57 -21.87 -17.90
C GLY A 212 -10.77 -22.70 -17.48
N THR A 213 -10.58 -24.01 -17.42
CA THR A 213 -11.64 -24.97 -17.05
C THR A 213 -11.19 -25.84 -15.89
N LEU A 214 -12.11 -26.15 -14.99
CA LEU A 214 -11.88 -27.00 -13.84
C LEU A 214 -12.88 -28.17 -13.85
N GLN A 215 -12.37 -29.39 -13.79
CA GLN A 215 -13.17 -30.60 -13.76
C GLN A 215 -12.92 -31.37 -12.45
N PRO A 216 -13.97 -31.63 -11.65
CA PRO A 216 -13.82 -32.38 -10.41
C PRO A 216 -13.59 -33.87 -10.70
N VAL A 217 -12.60 -34.47 -10.03
CA VAL A 217 -12.35 -35.91 -10.03
C VAL A 217 -12.81 -36.47 -8.68
N LEU A 218 -13.95 -37.16 -8.69
CA LEU A 218 -14.60 -37.69 -7.50
C LEU A 218 -14.17 -39.14 -7.22
N GLU A 219 -13.81 -39.42 -5.97
CA GLU A 219 -13.62 -40.76 -5.43
C GLU A 219 -14.89 -41.19 -4.70
N ASN A 220 -15.35 -42.42 -4.97
CA ASN A 220 -16.57 -43.00 -4.39
C ASN A 220 -17.81 -42.09 -4.51
N GLY A 221 -17.87 -41.28 -5.58
CA GLY A 221 -18.96 -40.36 -5.89
C GLY A 221 -19.16 -39.18 -4.92
N THR A 222 -18.34 -39.05 -3.89
CA THR A 222 -18.60 -38.10 -2.78
C THR A 222 -17.37 -37.29 -2.35
N ARG A 223 -16.16 -37.83 -2.44
CA ARG A 223 -14.92 -37.13 -2.08
C ARG A 223 -14.30 -36.50 -3.33
N LEU A 224 -14.10 -35.18 -3.33
CA LEU A 224 -13.28 -34.52 -4.36
C LEU A 224 -11.80 -34.90 -4.14
N ALA A 225 -11.30 -35.87 -4.89
CA ALA A 225 -9.93 -36.39 -4.74
C ALA A 225 -8.92 -35.56 -5.52
N ALA A 226 -9.31 -35.06 -6.69
CA ALA A 226 -8.49 -34.17 -7.49
C ALA A 226 -9.33 -33.20 -8.33
N VAL A 227 -8.67 -32.19 -8.90
CA VAL A 227 -9.18 -31.31 -9.93
C VAL A 227 -8.26 -31.43 -11.14
N ALA A 228 -8.81 -31.88 -12.26
CA ALA A 228 -8.16 -31.77 -13.55
C ALA A 228 -8.50 -30.39 -14.12
N GLY A 229 -7.51 -29.60 -14.49
CA GLY A 229 -7.73 -28.25 -15.00
C GLY A 229 -6.90 -27.98 -16.23
N THR A 230 -7.38 -27.03 -17.02
CA THR A 230 -6.66 -26.50 -18.17
C THR A 230 -6.75 -24.98 -18.16
N ALA A 231 -5.63 -24.30 -18.40
CA ALA A 231 -5.59 -22.84 -18.49
C ALA A 231 -4.54 -22.42 -19.51
N GLU A 232 -4.76 -21.27 -20.16
CA GLU A 232 -3.98 -20.83 -21.33
C GLU A 232 -2.47 -20.81 -21.06
N GLU A 233 -2.04 -20.30 -19.90
CA GLU A 233 -0.62 -20.20 -19.53
C GLU A 233 -0.11 -21.38 -18.69
N LEU A 234 -0.99 -22.29 -18.27
CA LEU A 234 -0.61 -23.44 -17.44
C LEU A 234 -0.61 -24.76 -18.22
N GLY A 235 -1.23 -24.79 -19.40
CA GLY A 235 -1.59 -26.02 -20.09
C GLY A 235 -2.50 -26.88 -19.21
N ASP A 236 -2.37 -28.19 -19.35
CA ASP A 236 -3.05 -29.16 -18.49
C ASP A 236 -2.35 -29.24 -17.13
N PHE A 237 -3.14 -29.33 -16.05
CA PHE A 237 -2.62 -29.53 -14.70
C PHE A 237 -3.58 -30.39 -13.86
N THR A 238 -3.05 -30.98 -12.80
CA THR A 238 -3.83 -31.72 -11.81
C THR A 238 -3.53 -31.24 -10.40
N LEU A 239 -4.56 -30.87 -9.65
CA LEU A 239 -4.48 -30.58 -8.23
C LEU A 239 -5.05 -31.76 -7.44
N THR A 240 -4.27 -32.42 -6.59
CA THR A 240 -4.72 -33.58 -5.80
C THR A 240 -4.80 -33.26 -4.31
N PHE A 241 -5.87 -33.69 -3.66
CA PHE A 241 -6.07 -33.58 -2.20
C PHE A 241 -5.81 -34.94 -1.54
N LEU A 242 -4.67 -35.11 -0.88
CA LEU A 242 -4.29 -36.38 -0.25
C LEU A 242 -5.09 -36.62 1.05
N PRO A 243 -5.37 -37.88 1.42
CA PRO A 243 -6.03 -38.19 2.69
C PRO A 243 -5.23 -37.66 3.89
N PRO A 244 -5.89 -37.19 4.96
CA PRO A 244 -5.20 -36.73 6.15
C PRO A 244 -4.47 -37.88 6.86
N THR A 245 -3.33 -37.57 7.45
CA THR A 245 -2.52 -38.51 8.25
C THR A 245 -2.35 -38.01 9.68
N GLY A 246 -1.92 -38.89 10.58
CA GLY A 246 -1.46 -38.50 11.91
C GLY A 246 -0.12 -37.75 11.84
N GLU A 247 0.23 -37.02 12.90
CA GLU A 247 1.48 -36.24 12.95
C GLU A 247 2.74 -37.12 12.83
N GLY A 248 2.69 -38.35 13.34
CA GLY A 248 3.78 -39.32 13.21
C GLY A 248 3.88 -40.02 11.85
N GLY A 249 3.07 -39.62 10.87
CA GLY A 249 2.97 -40.33 9.58
C GLY A 249 2.25 -41.69 9.68
N GLU A 250 1.56 -41.93 10.79
CA GLU A 250 0.64 -43.07 10.93
C GLU A 250 -0.44 -42.99 9.84
N GLY A 251 -1.01 -44.15 9.50
CA GLY A 251 -1.97 -44.35 8.42
C GLY A 251 -3.17 -43.38 8.40
N PRO A 252 -4.02 -43.47 7.37
CA PRO A 252 -5.04 -42.46 7.10
C PRO A 252 -5.94 -42.21 8.31
N LYS A 253 -6.08 -40.93 8.69
CA LYS A 253 -6.95 -40.49 9.78
C LYS A 253 -8.39 -40.44 9.28
N TYR A 254 -9.34 -40.80 10.15
CA TYR A 254 -10.75 -40.63 9.82
C TYR A 254 -11.08 -39.15 9.59
N ALA A 255 -11.71 -38.85 8.46
CA ALA A 255 -12.18 -37.53 8.09
C ALA A 255 -13.50 -37.62 7.31
N SER A 256 -14.30 -36.57 7.39
CA SER A 256 -15.50 -36.39 6.57
C SER A 256 -15.22 -35.36 5.47
N TYR A 257 -15.78 -35.60 4.27
CA TYR A 257 -15.51 -34.79 3.09
C TYR A 257 -16.80 -34.15 2.57
N ASN A 258 -16.68 -32.90 2.15
CA ASN A 258 -17.68 -32.19 1.37
C ASN A 258 -16.96 -31.48 0.22
N PHE A 259 -17.67 -31.14 -0.86
CA PHE A 259 -17.09 -30.30 -1.90
C PHE A 259 -18.11 -29.30 -2.41
N LEU A 260 -17.62 -28.19 -2.95
CA LEU A 260 -18.40 -27.16 -3.59
C LEU A 260 -17.88 -26.94 -5.01
N ALA A 261 -18.79 -27.04 -5.98
CA ALA A 261 -18.60 -26.57 -7.33
C ALA A 261 -19.59 -25.43 -7.58
N ALA A 262 -19.08 -24.23 -7.90
CA ALA A 262 -19.92 -23.06 -8.11
C ALA A 262 -19.30 -22.08 -9.10
N GLY A 263 -20.15 -21.29 -9.77
CA GLY A 263 -19.71 -20.12 -10.52
C GLY A 263 -19.38 -18.97 -9.57
N VAL A 264 -18.30 -18.24 -9.86
CA VAL A 264 -17.87 -17.06 -9.08
C VAL A 264 -17.96 -15.80 -9.92
N PRO A 265 -18.57 -14.70 -9.42
CA PRO A 265 -18.57 -13.41 -10.12
C PRO A 265 -17.18 -12.79 -10.25
N GLY A 266 -16.29 -13.09 -9.30
CA GLY A 266 -14.90 -12.68 -9.27
C GLY A 266 -14.22 -13.15 -7.99
N LEU A 267 -12.89 -13.11 -7.96
CA LEU A 267 -12.10 -13.67 -6.84
C LEU A 267 -12.36 -12.97 -5.48
N HIS A 268 -12.73 -11.70 -5.50
CA HIS A 268 -13.08 -10.93 -4.31
C HIS A 268 -14.34 -11.45 -3.59
N ARG A 269 -15.14 -12.30 -4.23
CA ARG A 269 -16.39 -12.88 -3.69
C ARG A 269 -16.25 -14.29 -3.10
N LEU A 270 -15.05 -14.87 -3.11
CA LEU A 270 -14.84 -16.26 -2.70
C LEU A 270 -15.31 -16.53 -1.26
N THR A 271 -14.95 -15.67 -0.30
CA THR A 271 -15.34 -15.85 1.11
C THR A 271 -16.85 -15.81 1.29
N ASP A 272 -17.52 -14.86 0.63
CA ASP A 272 -18.98 -14.67 0.73
C ASP A 272 -19.73 -15.88 0.18
N LEU A 273 -19.29 -16.39 -0.97
CA LEU A 273 -19.87 -17.57 -1.60
C LEU A 273 -19.72 -18.82 -0.72
N VAL A 274 -18.54 -19.05 -0.16
CA VAL A 274 -18.30 -20.19 0.74
C VAL A 274 -19.17 -20.06 1.99
N ARG A 275 -19.21 -18.88 2.61
CA ARG A 275 -20.05 -18.62 3.78
C ARG A 275 -21.54 -18.88 3.48
N GLN A 276 -22.02 -18.45 2.32
CA GLN A 276 -23.40 -18.69 1.89
C GLN A 276 -23.70 -20.17 1.61
N SER A 277 -22.70 -20.98 1.25
CA SER A 277 -22.87 -22.42 0.96
C SER A 277 -22.93 -23.32 2.19
N LEU A 278 -22.45 -22.84 3.35
CA LEU A 278 -22.35 -23.63 4.58
C LEU A 278 -23.74 -23.95 5.17
N ARG A 279 -23.99 -25.22 5.48
CA ARG A 279 -25.22 -25.72 6.11
C ARG A 279 -24.87 -26.71 7.22
N GLU A 280 -25.58 -26.68 8.33
CA GLU A 280 -25.42 -27.63 9.44
C GLU A 280 -26.14 -28.96 9.15
N SER A 281 -25.79 -29.61 8.04
CA SER A 281 -26.43 -30.85 7.59
C SER A 281 -25.50 -32.06 7.59
N SER A 282 -24.19 -31.84 7.79
CA SER A 282 -23.18 -32.89 7.71
C SER A 282 -22.90 -33.51 9.07
N VAL A 283 -22.53 -34.80 9.07
CA VAL A 283 -22.32 -35.59 10.29
C VAL A 283 -20.93 -36.21 10.26
N PHE A 284 -20.12 -35.88 11.27
CA PHE A 284 -18.84 -36.51 11.54
C PHE A 284 -19.07 -37.74 12.43
N SER A 285 -18.70 -38.92 11.93
CA SER A 285 -19.05 -40.22 12.56
C SER A 285 -17.86 -41.19 12.61
N PRO A 286 -16.77 -40.85 13.33
CA PRO A 286 -15.61 -41.73 13.47
C PRO A 286 -15.98 -43.08 14.12
N PRO A 287 -15.30 -44.18 13.75
CA PRO A 287 -15.54 -45.51 14.36
C PRO A 287 -15.39 -45.47 15.88
N GLY A 288 -16.36 -46.04 16.60
CA GLY A 288 -16.32 -46.17 18.07
C GLY A 288 -16.47 -44.85 18.85
N ARG A 289 -16.85 -43.74 18.21
CA ARG A 289 -16.98 -42.41 18.82
C ARG A 289 -18.34 -41.77 18.51
N PRO A 290 -18.81 -40.82 19.35
CA PRO A 290 -20.11 -40.19 19.16
C PRO A 290 -20.17 -39.36 17.86
N ARG A 291 -21.35 -39.36 17.24
CA ARG A 291 -21.65 -38.54 16.07
C ARG A 291 -21.71 -37.06 16.44
N ARG A 292 -21.09 -36.21 15.62
CA ARG A 292 -21.09 -34.75 15.79
C ARG A 292 -21.59 -34.09 14.52
N ARG A 293 -22.51 -33.12 14.64
CA ARG A 293 -22.95 -32.30 13.49
C ARG A 293 -21.94 -31.20 13.22
N PHE A 294 -21.86 -30.79 11.96
CA PHE A 294 -20.92 -29.77 11.53
C PHE A 294 -21.43 -29.02 10.29
N PHE A 295 -20.92 -27.80 10.09
CA PHE A 295 -21.20 -27.01 8.90
C PHE A 295 -20.43 -27.57 7.69
N GLY A 296 -21.16 -28.20 6.77
CA GLY A 296 -20.65 -28.68 5.48
C GLY A 296 -21.04 -27.73 4.36
N VAL A 297 -20.18 -27.59 3.35
CA VAL A 297 -20.52 -26.92 2.10
C VAL A 297 -21.57 -27.72 1.34
N SER A 298 -22.46 -27.02 0.65
CA SER A 298 -23.56 -27.58 -0.13
C SER A 298 -23.71 -26.86 -1.47
N SER A 299 -24.35 -27.50 -2.45
CA SER A 299 -24.57 -26.92 -3.78
C SER A 299 -25.30 -25.57 -3.68
N THR A 300 -24.80 -24.56 -4.38
CA THR A 300 -25.42 -23.23 -4.49
C THR A 300 -25.46 -22.80 -5.97
N GLY A 301 -26.49 -22.04 -6.35
CA GLY A 301 -26.64 -21.45 -7.69
C GLY A 301 -25.73 -20.24 -7.96
N GLY A 302 -24.78 -19.94 -7.06
CA GLY A 302 -23.95 -18.73 -7.09
C GLY A 302 -24.49 -17.62 -6.19
N LEU A 303 -23.93 -16.41 -6.33
CA LEU A 303 -24.40 -15.22 -5.61
C LEU A 303 -25.59 -14.58 -6.35
N PRO A 304 -26.68 -14.22 -5.65
CA PRO A 304 -27.85 -13.61 -6.28
C PRO A 304 -27.52 -12.29 -6.97
N GLY A 305 -27.92 -12.14 -8.24
CA GLY A 305 -27.80 -10.88 -8.99
C GLY A 305 -26.42 -10.59 -9.61
N GLU A 306 -25.43 -11.47 -9.43
CA GLU A 306 -24.09 -11.32 -10.02
C GLU A 306 -23.78 -12.52 -10.94
N PRO A 307 -23.65 -12.34 -12.27
CA PRO A 307 -23.36 -13.44 -13.18
C PRO A 307 -21.92 -13.97 -12.97
N PRO A 308 -21.70 -15.29 -13.06
CA PRO A 308 -20.37 -15.86 -12.86
C PRO A 308 -19.43 -15.53 -14.03
N ARG A 309 -18.19 -15.18 -13.70
CA ARG A 309 -17.07 -14.97 -14.64
C ARG A 309 -16.03 -16.09 -14.60
N GLY A 310 -16.05 -16.90 -13.55
CA GLY A 310 -15.14 -18.01 -13.35
C GLY A 310 -15.77 -19.17 -12.58
N GLN A 311 -14.96 -20.15 -12.23
CA GLN A 311 -15.36 -21.36 -11.52
C GLN A 311 -14.60 -21.47 -10.19
N LEU A 312 -15.27 -22.01 -9.18
CA LEU A 312 -14.68 -22.42 -7.91
C LEU A 312 -14.91 -23.91 -7.72
N LEU A 313 -13.82 -24.66 -7.52
CA LEU A 313 -13.86 -25.99 -6.93
C LEU A 313 -13.18 -25.94 -5.56
N LEU A 314 -13.92 -26.34 -4.53
CA LEU A 314 -13.46 -26.33 -3.14
C LEU A 314 -13.65 -27.71 -2.52
N HIS A 315 -12.57 -28.23 -1.94
CA HIS A 315 -12.50 -29.45 -1.15
C HIS A 315 -12.57 -29.08 0.34
N GLN A 316 -13.61 -29.52 1.04
CA GLN A 316 -13.71 -29.43 2.49
C GLN A 316 -13.37 -30.78 3.11
N VAL A 317 -12.46 -30.76 4.08
CA VAL A 317 -12.10 -31.91 4.90
C VAL A 317 -12.29 -31.55 6.38
N THR A 318 -13.10 -32.35 7.06
CA THR A 318 -13.47 -32.14 8.46
C THR A 318 -12.94 -33.28 9.32
N LEU A 319 -12.16 -32.95 10.35
CA LEU A 319 -11.45 -33.91 11.21
C LEU A 319 -11.19 -33.38 12.63
N GLU A 320 -10.69 -34.23 13.50
CA GLU A 320 -10.17 -33.85 14.82
C GLU A 320 -8.64 -33.66 14.74
N PRO A 321 -8.04 -32.54 15.16
CA PRO A 321 -6.59 -32.41 15.28
C PRO A 321 -6.00 -33.38 16.34
N PRO A 322 -4.69 -33.73 16.30
CA PRO A 322 -3.69 -33.28 15.35
C PRO A 322 -3.79 -34.01 14.01
N ALA A 323 -3.55 -33.31 12.89
CA ALA A 323 -3.57 -33.92 11.56
C ALA A 323 -2.62 -33.21 10.59
N VAL A 324 -2.14 -33.96 9.60
CA VAL A 324 -1.32 -33.46 8.49
C VAL A 324 -2.05 -33.71 7.18
N LEU A 325 -2.17 -32.67 6.36
CA LEU A 325 -2.83 -32.71 5.06
C LEU A 325 -1.89 -32.19 3.99
N GLU A 326 -1.92 -32.81 2.83
CA GLU A 326 -1.06 -32.44 1.71
C GLU A 326 -1.88 -32.23 0.43
N VAL A 327 -1.51 -31.17 -0.30
CA VAL A 327 -2.11 -30.83 -1.59
C VAL A 327 -0.99 -30.71 -2.62
N THR A 328 -1.11 -31.40 -3.75
CA THR A 328 -0.09 -31.41 -4.79
C THR A 328 -0.63 -30.84 -6.09
N PHE A 329 0.07 -29.89 -6.69
CA PHE A 329 -0.15 -29.39 -8.03
C PHE A 329 0.90 -30.00 -8.96
N GLU A 330 0.43 -30.67 -10.02
CA GLU A 330 1.25 -31.35 -11.00
C GLU A 330 0.96 -30.76 -12.40
N SER A 331 1.96 -30.14 -13.04
CA SER A 331 1.86 -29.67 -14.42
C SER A 331 1.91 -30.86 -15.39
N GLY A 332 1.04 -30.85 -16.39
CA GLY A 332 1.01 -31.84 -17.47
C GLY A 332 2.29 -31.83 -18.32
N SER A 333 2.93 -30.67 -18.47
CA SER A 333 4.20 -30.54 -19.20
C SER A 333 5.42 -31.05 -18.43
N ALA A 334 5.32 -31.20 -17.10
CA ALA A 334 6.42 -31.66 -16.25
C ALA A 334 6.48 -33.19 -16.10
N VAL A 335 5.55 -33.95 -16.72
CA VAL A 335 5.42 -35.40 -16.55
C VAL A 335 6.73 -36.15 -16.86
N GLY A 336 7.43 -35.79 -17.95
CA GLY A 336 8.69 -36.44 -18.32
C GLY A 336 9.85 -36.18 -17.35
N ALA A 337 9.84 -35.06 -16.62
CA ALA A 337 10.88 -34.69 -15.66
C ALA A 337 10.56 -35.16 -14.22
N ARG A 338 9.31 -35.56 -13.96
CA ARG A 338 8.82 -35.92 -12.62
C ARG A 338 9.36 -37.29 -12.19
N ARG A 339 10.22 -37.31 -11.17
CA ARG A 339 10.76 -38.55 -10.56
C ARG A 339 9.77 -39.25 -9.62
N GLY A 340 8.73 -38.55 -9.21
CA GLY A 340 7.71 -39.01 -8.27
C GLY A 340 6.90 -37.83 -7.74
N ARG A 341 5.83 -38.12 -7.00
CA ARG A 341 5.00 -37.09 -6.39
C ARG A 341 5.73 -36.41 -5.22
N LEU A 342 5.67 -35.09 -5.15
CA LEU A 342 6.25 -34.28 -4.07
C LEU A 342 5.36 -34.32 -2.81
N ALA A 343 5.22 -35.51 -2.21
CA ALA A 343 4.37 -35.77 -1.05
C ALA A 343 5.08 -36.65 -0.01
N GLY A 344 4.53 -36.71 1.21
CA GLY A 344 4.97 -37.60 2.28
C GLY A 344 6.47 -37.48 2.59
N PRO A 345 7.23 -38.59 2.62
CA PRO A 345 8.66 -38.57 2.90
C PRO A 345 9.49 -37.71 1.93
N VAL A 346 9.08 -37.65 0.65
CA VAL A 346 9.80 -36.85 -0.37
C VAL A 346 9.65 -35.36 -0.08
N LEU A 347 8.43 -34.93 0.27
CA LEU A 347 8.17 -33.54 0.69
C LEU A 347 8.91 -33.20 1.98
N THR A 348 8.93 -34.11 2.97
CA THR A 348 9.68 -33.93 4.24
C THR A 348 11.18 -33.73 3.99
N ALA A 349 11.78 -34.55 3.12
CA ALA A 349 13.18 -34.41 2.76
C ALA A 349 13.45 -33.09 2.03
N SER A 350 12.54 -32.67 1.15
CA SER A 350 12.69 -31.39 0.43
C SER A 350 12.57 -30.18 1.36
N LEU A 351 11.58 -30.16 2.25
CA LEU A 351 11.42 -29.11 3.28
C LEU A 351 12.68 -28.98 4.16
N SER A 352 13.27 -30.12 4.56
CA SER A 352 14.49 -30.14 5.38
C SER A 352 15.69 -29.55 4.62
N ARG A 353 15.86 -29.89 3.34
CA ARG A 353 16.91 -29.30 2.49
C ARG A 353 16.74 -27.80 2.30
N HIS A 354 15.52 -27.34 1.99
CA HIS A 354 15.26 -25.91 1.81
C HIS A 354 15.43 -25.11 3.10
N THR A 355 15.03 -25.68 4.24
CA THR A 355 15.28 -25.08 5.57
C THR A 355 16.77 -24.84 5.79
N ALA A 356 17.60 -25.87 5.61
CA ALA A 356 19.05 -25.75 5.77
C ALA A 356 19.68 -24.76 4.76
N ALA A 357 19.22 -24.80 3.50
CA ALA A 357 19.70 -23.88 2.46
C ALA A 357 19.33 -22.41 2.76
N PHE A 358 18.13 -22.16 3.28
CA PHE A 358 17.69 -20.83 3.71
C PHE A 358 18.51 -20.31 4.88
N GLU A 359 18.71 -21.13 5.92
CA GLU A 359 19.52 -20.73 7.07
C GLU A 359 20.95 -20.39 6.68
N GLN A 360 21.53 -21.18 5.76
CA GLN A 360 22.87 -20.93 5.23
C GLN A 360 22.92 -19.65 4.39
N ARG A 361 22.03 -19.49 3.40
CA ARG A 361 21.96 -18.27 2.56
C ARG A 361 21.70 -17.02 3.41
N PHE A 362 20.86 -17.11 4.44
CA PHE A 362 20.61 -16.01 5.37
C PHE A 362 21.86 -15.62 6.14
N GLU A 363 22.63 -16.59 6.64
CA GLU A 363 23.90 -16.32 7.29
C GLU A 363 24.91 -15.68 6.32
N ASP A 364 25.05 -16.22 5.12
CA ASP A 364 25.97 -15.70 4.10
C ASP A 364 25.59 -14.28 3.66
N THR A 365 24.30 -13.95 3.70
CA THR A 365 23.77 -12.64 3.33
C THR A 365 23.95 -11.62 4.46
N PHE A 366 23.59 -11.94 5.71
CA PHE A 366 23.51 -10.92 6.78
C PHE A 366 24.58 -11.05 7.85
N GLY A 367 25.32 -12.15 7.93
CA GLY A 367 26.48 -12.35 8.81
C GLY A 367 26.18 -12.17 10.30
N LEU A 368 24.94 -12.41 10.74
CA LEU A 368 24.50 -12.08 12.10
C LEU A 368 25.19 -12.95 13.18
N ARG A 369 25.63 -14.17 12.86
CA ARG A 369 26.35 -15.03 13.81
C ARG A 369 27.76 -14.52 14.06
N ALA A 370 28.44 -14.04 13.02
CA ALA A 370 29.76 -13.42 13.15
C ALA A 370 29.72 -12.14 13.99
N ARG A 371 28.55 -11.51 14.10
CA ARG A 371 28.26 -10.33 14.95
C ARG A 371 27.71 -10.69 16.33
N GLU A 372 27.81 -11.95 16.75
CA GLU A 372 27.39 -12.44 18.07
C GLU A 372 25.90 -12.22 18.39
N VAL A 373 25.04 -12.12 17.36
CA VAL A 373 23.59 -11.99 17.55
C VAL A 373 23.00 -13.32 18.04
N SER A 374 22.19 -13.24 19.11
CA SER A 374 21.60 -14.42 19.76
C SER A 374 20.69 -15.22 18.80
N LEU A 375 20.53 -16.53 19.04
CA LEU A 375 19.68 -17.38 18.21
C LEU A 375 18.21 -16.89 18.12
N PRO A 376 17.55 -16.46 19.21
CA PRO A 376 16.20 -15.88 19.14
C PRO A 376 16.12 -14.65 18.22
N GLN A 377 17.09 -13.75 18.32
CA GLN A 377 17.17 -12.56 17.46
C GLN A 377 17.45 -12.92 15.99
N ARG A 378 18.28 -13.94 15.72
CA ARG A 378 18.50 -14.44 14.36
C ARG A 378 17.23 -15.04 13.76
N ARG A 379 16.47 -15.82 14.53
CA ARG A 379 15.16 -16.35 14.09
C ARG A 379 14.14 -15.23 13.84
N PHE A 380 14.14 -14.19 14.68
CA PHE A 380 13.34 -13.00 14.45
C PHE A 380 13.72 -12.31 13.12
N ALA A 381 15.01 -12.12 12.85
CA ALA A 381 15.47 -11.48 11.62
C ALA A 381 15.12 -12.32 10.37
N GLN A 382 15.23 -13.65 10.47
CA GLN A 382 14.75 -14.59 9.45
C GLN A 382 13.26 -14.43 9.19
N ALA A 383 12.44 -14.38 10.24
CA ALA A 383 10.99 -14.18 10.12
C ALA A 383 10.63 -12.81 9.53
N ALA A 384 11.35 -11.74 9.91
CA ALA A 384 11.12 -10.39 9.37
C ALA A 384 11.39 -10.30 7.86
N LEU A 385 12.50 -10.90 7.38
CA LEU A 385 12.77 -11.03 5.95
C LEU A 385 11.70 -11.89 5.25
N SER A 386 11.35 -13.02 5.88
CA SER A 386 10.39 -13.98 5.32
C SER A 386 8.99 -13.40 5.19
N GLU A 387 8.55 -12.58 6.15
CA GLU A 387 7.30 -11.85 6.08
C GLU A 387 7.29 -10.81 4.94
N MET A 388 8.41 -10.12 4.70
CA MET A 388 8.54 -9.21 3.55
C MET A 388 8.45 -9.97 2.22
N LEU A 389 9.19 -11.07 2.08
CA LEU A 389 9.16 -11.92 0.87
C LEU A 389 7.79 -12.56 0.65
N GLY A 390 7.18 -13.07 1.70
CA GLY A 390 5.83 -13.66 1.67
C GLY A 390 4.70 -12.63 1.53
N GLY A 391 5.01 -11.33 1.66
CA GLY A 391 4.12 -10.21 1.37
C GLY A 391 4.15 -9.74 -0.08
N ILE A 392 5.05 -10.27 -0.91
CA ILE A 392 5.10 -9.91 -2.35
C ILE A 392 3.83 -10.40 -3.04
N GLY A 393 3.20 -9.51 -3.80
CA GLY A 393 1.96 -9.74 -4.54
C GLY A 393 2.09 -9.48 -6.03
N PHE A 394 1.14 -10.02 -6.80
CA PHE A 394 0.99 -9.77 -8.22
C PHE A 394 -0.44 -9.28 -8.52
N PHE A 395 -0.52 -8.04 -8.97
CA PHE A 395 -1.76 -7.30 -9.17
C PHE A 395 -1.94 -6.94 -10.64
N HIS A 396 -3.19 -6.91 -11.09
CA HIS A 396 -3.54 -6.58 -12.47
C HIS A 396 -4.90 -5.86 -12.50
N GLY A 397 -5.00 -4.77 -13.26
CA GLY A 397 -6.24 -4.03 -13.44
C GLY A 397 -6.01 -2.57 -13.81
N ARG A 398 -7.01 -1.73 -13.50
CA ARG A 398 -7.01 -0.29 -13.81
C ARG A 398 -7.17 0.53 -12.55
N SER A 399 -6.27 1.50 -12.34
CA SER A 399 -6.42 2.53 -11.32
C SER A 399 -7.50 3.53 -11.69
N LEU A 400 -8.15 4.13 -10.69
CA LEU A 400 -9.13 5.19 -10.88
C LEU A 400 -8.46 6.54 -10.65
N LEU A 401 -8.47 7.41 -11.65
CA LEU A 401 -7.64 8.60 -11.72
C LEU A 401 -8.48 9.88 -11.85
N ARG A 402 -7.95 11.00 -11.39
CA ARG A 402 -8.50 12.34 -11.60
C ARG A 402 -7.39 13.38 -11.73
N CYS A 403 -7.60 14.38 -12.59
CA CYS A 403 -6.79 15.58 -12.67
C CYS A 403 -7.60 16.84 -12.29
N GLU A 404 -6.91 17.94 -12.04
CA GLU A 404 -7.48 19.21 -11.56
C GLU A 404 -8.69 19.70 -12.38
N HIS A 405 -8.64 19.61 -13.72
CA HIS A 405 -9.68 20.15 -14.60
C HIS A 405 -10.79 19.15 -14.97
N GLN A 406 -10.76 17.94 -14.39
CA GLN A 406 -11.72 16.88 -14.67
C GLN A 406 -12.44 16.47 -13.37
N GLU A 407 -13.75 16.71 -13.31
CA GLU A 407 -14.52 16.41 -12.09
C GLU A 407 -14.76 14.90 -11.91
N GLU A 408 -15.08 14.22 -13.01
CA GLU A 408 -15.44 12.80 -13.00
C GLU A 408 -14.20 11.88 -13.05
N PRO A 409 -14.11 10.88 -12.15
CA PRO A 409 -13.05 9.88 -12.18
C PRO A 409 -12.97 9.14 -13.53
N VAL A 410 -11.74 8.90 -14.01
CA VAL A 410 -11.48 8.16 -15.24
C VAL A 410 -10.66 6.90 -14.97
N PRO A 411 -10.98 5.76 -15.61
CA PRO A 411 -10.14 4.57 -15.51
C PRO A 411 -8.83 4.80 -16.27
N GLY A 412 -7.71 4.51 -15.63
CA GLY A 412 -6.39 4.51 -16.26
C GLY A 412 -6.18 3.32 -17.21
N ALA A 413 -5.00 3.27 -17.81
CA ALA A 413 -4.57 2.12 -18.59
C ALA A 413 -4.49 0.85 -17.74
N GLU A 414 -4.77 -0.28 -18.39
CA GLU A 414 -4.62 -1.60 -17.79
C GLU A 414 -3.14 -1.91 -17.55
N SER A 415 -2.80 -2.28 -16.33
CA SER A 415 -1.42 -2.39 -15.86
C SER A 415 -1.23 -3.60 -14.95
N MET A 416 0.01 -4.06 -14.85
CA MET A 416 0.45 -5.12 -13.95
C MET A 416 1.43 -4.56 -12.93
N LEU A 417 1.37 -5.06 -11.70
CA LEU A 417 2.31 -4.70 -10.66
C LEU A 417 2.75 -5.94 -9.87
N PHE A 418 4.06 -6.17 -9.85
CA PHE A 418 4.71 -7.13 -8.98
C PHE A 418 5.47 -6.34 -7.91
N THR A 419 5.07 -6.46 -6.64
CA THR A 419 5.50 -5.55 -5.57
C THR A 419 5.36 -6.18 -4.20
N ALA A 420 6.21 -5.77 -3.25
CA ALA A 420 5.93 -5.99 -1.83
C ALA A 420 4.76 -5.10 -1.37
N VAL A 421 4.17 -5.45 -0.22
CA VAL A 421 3.08 -4.68 0.39
C VAL A 421 3.45 -4.28 1.82
N PRO A 422 3.04 -3.09 2.32
CA PRO A 422 3.40 -2.67 3.67
C PRO A 422 2.86 -3.59 4.76
N SER A 423 1.63 -4.08 4.57
CA SER A 423 0.98 -5.01 5.50
C SER A 423 -0.02 -5.91 4.78
N ARG A 424 0.02 -7.20 5.12
CA ARG A 424 -0.92 -8.21 4.59
C ARG A 424 -2.37 -7.98 5.01
N SER A 425 -2.61 -7.30 6.13
CA SER A 425 -3.95 -7.08 6.69
C SER A 425 -4.58 -5.76 6.25
N CYS A 426 -3.91 -4.64 6.54
CA CYS A 426 -4.39 -3.29 6.25
C CYS A 426 -4.14 -2.83 4.81
N PHE A 427 -2.96 -3.17 4.30
CA PHE A 427 -2.39 -2.53 3.11
C PHE A 427 -1.91 -3.55 2.08
N PRO A 428 -2.72 -4.54 1.64
CA PRO A 428 -2.26 -5.60 0.73
C PRO A 428 -2.21 -5.13 -0.73
N ARG A 429 -1.47 -4.05 -0.99
CA ARG A 429 -1.34 -3.36 -2.28
C ARG A 429 -0.05 -2.53 -2.32
N GLY A 430 0.34 -2.09 -3.51
CA GLY A 430 1.55 -1.30 -3.70
C GLY A 430 1.42 0.14 -3.21
N PHE A 431 2.41 0.60 -2.44
CA PHE A 431 2.57 2.01 -2.05
C PHE A 431 3.94 2.51 -2.52
N LEU A 432 3.95 3.62 -3.27
CA LEU A 432 5.11 4.07 -4.04
C LEU A 432 6.33 4.37 -3.15
N TRP A 433 6.14 5.11 -2.06
CA TRP A 433 7.27 5.46 -1.19
C TRP A 433 7.68 4.33 -0.24
N ASP A 434 6.77 3.45 0.15
CA ASP A 434 7.10 2.26 0.95
C ASP A 434 8.04 1.32 0.18
N GLU A 435 7.81 1.17 -1.14
CA GLU A 435 8.54 0.18 -1.93
C GLU A 435 10.05 0.45 -1.98
N GLY A 436 10.48 1.72 -2.02
CA GLY A 436 11.90 2.03 -1.95
C GLY A 436 12.56 1.50 -0.67
N PHE A 437 11.85 1.49 0.46
CA PHE A 437 12.33 0.89 1.70
C PHE A 437 12.27 -0.64 1.66
N HIS A 438 11.25 -1.23 1.03
CA HIS A 438 11.19 -2.68 0.83
C HIS A 438 12.39 -3.18 0.01
N LEU A 439 12.69 -2.48 -1.08
CA LEU A 439 13.75 -2.83 -2.02
C LEU A 439 15.16 -2.72 -1.44
N LEU A 440 15.39 -1.97 -0.36
CA LEU A 440 16.68 -1.97 0.33
C LEU A 440 16.98 -3.35 0.95
N LEU A 441 16.00 -3.97 1.60
CA LEU A 441 16.15 -5.31 2.18
C LEU A 441 16.07 -6.40 1.11
N LEU A 442 15.07 -6.32 0.22
CA LEU A 442 14.93 -7.29 -0.87
C LEU A 442 16.15 -7.29 -1.78
N GLY A 443 16.68 -6.12 -2.13
CA GLY A 443 17.87 -5.99 -2.98
C GLY A 443 19.13 -6.58 -2.35
N ARG A 444 19.19 -6.67 -1.02
CA ARG A 444 20.30 -7.34 -0.32
C ARG A 444 20.18 -8.87 -0.35
N TRP A 445 18.96 -9.40 -0.36
CA TRP A 445 18.67 -10.84 -0.43
C TRP A 445 18.70 -11.39 -1.87
N ASP A 446 18.03 -10.68 -2.78
CA ASP A 446 17.90 -11.00 -4.19
C ASP A 446 17.83 -9.71 -5.04
N PRO A 447 18.96 -9.27 -5.62
CA PRO A 447 18.99 -8.07 -6.43
C PRO A 447 18.28 -8.24 -7.79
N VAL A 448 18.06 -9.47 -8.28
CA VAL A 448 17.30 -9.72 -9.52
C VAL A 448 15.82 -9.47 -9.25
N LEU A 449 15.29 -10.02 -8.16
CA LEU A 449 13.91 -9.81 -7.70
C LEU A 449 13.63 -8.31 -7.47
N ALA A 450 14.52 -7.62 -6.75
CA ALA A 450 14.37 -6.20 -6.46
C ALA A 450 14.34 -5.33 -7.74
N ARG A 451 15.19 -5.65 -8.73
CA ARG A 451 15.21 -4.96 -10.03
C ARG A 451 13.95 -5.22 -10.85
N ASP A 452 13.40 -6.43 -10.78
CA ASP A 452 12.14 -6.78 -11.46
C ASP A 452 10.95 -6.00 -10.89
N ILE A 453 10.86 -5.92 -9.56
CA ILE A 453 9.85 -5.09 -8.87
C ILE A 453 10.00 -3.60 -9.25
N LEU A 454 11.23 -3.06 -9.21
CA LEU A 454 11.49 -1.66 -9.60
C LEU A 454 11.04 -1.39 -11.05
N ALA A 455 11.26 -2.34 -11.96
CA ALA A 455 10.81 -2.21 -13.34
C ALA A 455 9.27 -2.18 -13.45
N HIS A 456 8.56 -3.02 -12.70
CA HIS A 456 7.09 -2.99 -12.69
C HIS A 456 6.54 -1.63 -12.23
N TRP A 457 7.14 -1.01 -11.22
CA TRP A 457 6.73 0.33 -10.77
C TRP A 457 6.92 1.40 -11.85
N LEU A 458 8.02 1.33 -12.60
CA LEU A 458 8.29 2.29 -13.68
C LEU A 458 7.39 2.08 -14.92
N ASP A 459 6.78 0.91 -15.07
CA ASP A 459 5.79 0.68 -16.14
C ASP A 459 4.43 1.31 -15.84
N LEU A 460 4.20 1.79 -14.60
CA LEU A 460 2.99 2.52 -14.20
C LEU A 460 3.00 4.01 -14.55
N LEU A 461 4.10 4.51 -15.11
CA LEU A 461 4.24 5.90 -15.55
C LEU A 461 3.21 6.24 -16.63
N ASN A 462 2.48 7.34 -16.45
CA ASN A 462 1.68 7.93 -17.51
C ASN A 462 2.54 8.79 -18.47
N ALA A 463 1.91 9.37 -19.49
CA ALA A 463 2.58 10.17 -20.51
C ALA A 463 3.28 11.42 -19.97
N ASP A 464 2.82 11.95 -18.82
CA ASP A 464 3.42 13.12 -18.17
C ASP A 464 4.58 12.74 -17.23
N GLY A 465 4.81 11.46 -16.96
CA GLY A 465 5.84 11.01 -16.01
C GLY A 465 5.34 10.88 -14.56
N TRP A 466 4.03 10.79 -14.34
CA TRP A 466 3.44 10.58 -13.02
C TRP A 466 3.19 9.09 -12.72
N ILE A 467 3.34 8.71 -11.45
CA ILE A 467 2.97 7.39 -10.90
C ILE A 467 2.00 7.62 -9.74
N PRO A 468 0.80 6.99 -9.73
CA PRO A 468 -0.09 7.05 -8.58
C PRO A 468 0.59 6.52 -7.30
N ARG A 469 0.43 7.23 -6.17
CA ARG A 469 1.09 6.86 -4.91
C ARG A 469 0.62 5.53 -4.34
N GLU A 470 -0.61 5.13 -4.63
CA GLU A 470 -1.26 3.93 -4.10
C GLU A 470 -1.90 3.15 -5.25
N GLN A 471 -1.52 1.88 -5.40
CA GLN A 471 -1.84 1.07 -6.57
C GLN A 471 -2.96 0.07 -6.26
N ILE A 472 -4.18 0.42 -6.65
CA ILE A 472 -5.39 -0.37 -6.37
C ILE A 472 -5.85 -1.05 -7.65
N LEU A 473 -5.16 -2.14 -7.99
CA LEU A 473 -5.33 -2.85 -9.26
C LEU A 473 -6.15 -4.13 -9.07
N GLY A 474 -7.33 -4.16 -9.69
CA GLY A 474 -8.23 -5.32 -9.67
C GLY A 474 -9.23 -5.32 -8.51
N ASP A 475 -10.23 -6.18 -8.61
CA ASP A 475 -11.38 -6.16 -7.70
C ASP A 475 -11.03 -6.67 -6.29
N GLU A 476 -10.07 -7.60 -6.16
CA GLU A 476 -9.57 -8.03 -4.86
C GLU A 476 -8.93 -6.86 -4.09
N ALA A 477 -8.11 -6.03 -4.75
CA ALA A 477 -7.49 -4.86 -4.12
C ALA A 477 -8.55 -3.81 -3.76
N ARG A 478 -9.49 -3.50 -4.67
CA ARG A 478 -10.55 -2.50 -4.42
C ARG A 478 -11.45 -2.88 -3.24
N ALA A 479 -11.77 -4.16 -3.07
CA ALA A 479 -12.60 -4.64 -1.97
C ALA A 479 -11.96 -4.40 -0.58
N ARG A 480 -10.64 -4.13 -0.53
CA ARG A 480 -9.88 -3.86 0.70
C ARG A 480 -9.71 -2.37 1.01
N VAL A 481 -10.22 -1.49 0.16
CA VAL A 481 -9.98 -0.04 0.28
C VAL A 481 -11.32 0.68 0.39
N PRO A 482 -11.51 1.54 1.42
CA PRO A 482 -12.66 2.42 1.48
C PRO A 482 -12.79 3.28 0.21
N PRO A 483 -14.00 3.48 -0.35
CA PRO A 483 -14.19 4.15 -1.64
C PRO A 483 -13.51 5.52 -1.77
N GLU A 484 -13.41 6.27 -0.66
CA GLU A 484 -12.79 7.60 -0.61
C GLU A 484 -11.28 7.61 -0.89
N PHE A 485 -10.58 6.47 -0.71
CA PHE A 485 -9.13 6.35 -0.96
C PHE A 485 -8.80 5.69 -2.30
N VAL A 486 -9.82 5.23 -3.03
CA VAL A 486 -9.62 4.55 -4.33
C VAL A 486 -9.12 5.53 -5.39
N LEU A 487 -9.65 6.76 -5.37
CA LEU A 487 -9.34 7.78 -6.37
C LEU A 487 -7.94 8.36 -6.18
N GLN A 488 -7.14 8.35 -7.24
CA GLN A 488 -5.78 8.91 -7.26
C GLN A 488 -5.75 10.24 -8.02
N HIS A 489 -5.03 11.23 -7.47
CA HIS A 489 -4.92 12.58 -8.04
C HIS A 489 -3.57 12.80 -8.73
N SER A 490 -3.58 13.23 -9.99
CA SER A 490 -2.36 13.41 -10.80
C SER A 490 -1.39 14.44 -10.25
N GLU A 491 -1.89 15.41 -9.50
CA GLU A 491 -1.11 16.48 -8.87
C GLU A 491 -0.43 15.99 -7.57
N THR A 492 -0.85 14.84 -7.03
CA THR A 492 -0.29 14.25 -5.80
C THR A 492 0.96 13.44 -6.12
N ALA A 493 2.11 13.92 -5.64
CA ALA A 493 3.38 13.21 -5.65
C ALA A 493 3.55 12.29 -4.43
N ASN A 494 4.68 11.58 -4.37
CA ASN A 494 5.15 10.85 -3.19
C ASN A 494 6.69 10.87 -3.13
N PRO A 495 7.34 10.69 -1.96
CA PRO A 495 8.80 10.63 -1.88
C PRO A 495 9.38 9.61 -2.86
N PRO A 496 10.42 9.97 -3.63
CA PRO A 496 10.99 9.11 -4.66
C PRO A 496 11.96 8.07 -4.08
N THR A 497 11.51 7.30 -3.09
CA THR A 497 12.35 6.29 -2.40
C THR A 497 12.78 5.17 -3.32
N LEU A 498 12.12 4.94 -4.47
CA LEU A 498 12.64 4.05 -5.51
C LEU A 498 14.05 4.47 -5.99
N LEU A 499 14.39 5.76 -5.96
CA LEU A 499 15.74 6.25 -6.27
C LEU A 499 16.73 5.91 -5.15
N LEU A 500 16.27 5.82 -3.89
CA LEU A 500 17.07 5.35 -2.77
C LEU A 500 17.47 3.87 -2.96
N ALA A 501 16.50 3.04 -3.36
CA ALA A 501 16.76 1.64 -3.69
C ALA A 501 17.67 1.50 -4.92
N LEU A 502 17.43 2.32 -5.94
CA LEU A 502 18.26 2.34 -7.15
C LEU A 502 19.71 2.70 -6.83
N GLU A 503 19.97 3.70 -5.97
CA GLU A 503 21.34 4.05 -5.52
C GLU A 503 22.13 2.82 -5.06
N ARG A 504 21.48 1.92 -4.32
CA ARG A 504 22.07 0.66 -3.83
C ARG A 504 22.20 -0.42 -4.91
N LEU A 505 21.27 -0.48 -5.85
CA LEU A 505 21.25 -1.50 -6.91
C LEU A 505 22.13 -1.15 -8.12
N LEU A 506 22.49 0.13 -8.30
CA LEU A 506 23.20 0.65 -9.46
C LEU A 506 24.54 -0.07 -9.74
N PRO A 507 25.44 -0.30 -8.77
CA PRO A 507 26.77 -0.87 -9.04
C PRO A 507 26.73 -2.22 -9.76
N ASP A 508 25.74 -3.06 -9.43
CA ASP A 508 25.61 -4.43 -9.97
C ASP A 508 24.51 -4.56 -11.04
N ALA A 509 23.91 -3.45 -11.46
CA ALA A 509 22.80 -3.48 -12.42
C ALA A 509 23.32 -3.64 -13.86
N PRO A 510 22.79 -4.61 -14.65
CA PRO A 510 23.21 -4.78 -16.04
C PRO A 510 22.90 -3.56 -16.91
N LEU A 511 23.83 -3.14 -17.77
CA LEU A 511 23.63 -2.01 -18.69
C LEU A 511 22.34 -2.11 -19.54
N PRO A 512 21.97 -3.27 -20.11
CA PRO A 512 20.71 -3.38 -20.86
C PRO A 512 19.47 -3.14 -20.00
N TYR A 513 19.52 -3.42 -18.70
CA TYR A 513 18.44 -3.10 -17.76
C TYR A 513 18.40 -1.58 -17.52
N LEU A 514 19.53 -0.98 -17.18
CA LEU A 514 19.63 0.46 -16.93
C LEU A 514 19.20 1.32 -18.14
N ARG A 515 19.60 0.92 -19.35
CA ARG A 515 19.20 1.60 -20.60
C ARG A 515 17.68 1.62 -20.81
N ARG A 516 16.97 0.55 -20.43
CA ARG A 516 15.50 0.50 -20.54
C ARG A 516 14.83 1.39 -19.50
N LEU A 517 15.36 1.44 -18.29
CA LEU A 517 14.77 2.20 -17.19
C LEU A 517 15.00 3.71 -17.31
N PHE A 518 16.14 4.11 -17.87
CA PHE A 518 16.58 5.50 -17.82
C PHE A 518 15.60 6.54 -18.41
N PRO A 519 14.95 6.32 -19.58
CA PRO A 519 13.95 7.26 -20.09
C PRO A 519 12.77 7.47 -19.13
N ARG A 520 12.33 6.40 -18.45
CA ARG A 520 11.23 6.43 -17.48
C ARG A 520 11.64 7.14 -16.18
N LEU A 521 12.83 6.83 -15.67
CA LEU A 521 13.40 7.50 -14.50
C LEU A 521 13.62 9.00 -14.75
N ARG A 522 14.11 9.37 -15.94
CA ARG A 522 14.23 10.77 -16.38
C ARG A 522 12.88 11.47 -16.37
N ALA A 523 11.88 10.89 -17.03
CA ALA A 523 10.53 11.47 -17.09
C ALA A 523 9.91 11.64 -15.70
N TRP A 524 10.06 10.66 -14.82
CA TRP A 524 9.54 10.74 -13.46
C TRP A 524 10.21 11.84 -12.63
N PHE A 525 11.54 11.96 -12.71
CA PHE A 525 12.28 13.01 -12.03
C PHE A 525 11.96 14.40 -12.58
N GLU A 526 11.85 14.54 -13.90
CA GLU A 526 11.45 15.80 -14.55
C GLU A 526 10.02 16.20 -14.16
N TRP A 527 9.09 15.24 -14.11
CA TRP A 527 7.74 15.45 -13.62
C TRP A 527 7.73 15.95 -12.17
N LEU A 528 8.47 15.31 -11.26
CA LEU A 528 8.62 15.77 -9.87
C LEU A 528 9.20 17.19 -9.80
N ASN A 529 10.29 17.43 -10.52
CA ASN A 529 11.00 18.69 -10.53
C ASN A 529 10.13 19.85 -11.04
N HIS A 530 9.30 19.59 -12.06
CA HIS A 530 8.40 20.60 -12.63
C HIS A 530 7.14 20.81 -11.78
N THR A 531 6.41 19.75 -11.47
CA THR A 531 5.08 19.86 -10.85
C THR A 531 5.14 20.25 -9.38
N GLN A 532 6.23 19.89 -8.69
CA GLN A 532 6.41 20.17 -7.27
C GLN A 532 7.34 21.38 -7.01
N ALA A 533 7.70 22.16 -8.03
CA ALA A 533 8.51 23.36 -7.89
C ALA A 533 7.91 24.33 -6.85
N GLY A 534 8.77 24.93 -6.04
CA GLY A 534 8.42 25.93 -5.05
C GLY A 534 8.40 27.36 -5.63
N PRO A 535 8.16 28.37 -4.79
CA PRO A 535 8.08 29.77 -5.22
C PRO A 535 9.42 30.40 -5.63
N GLU A 536 10.54 29.81 -5.21
CA GLU A 536 11.90 30.31 -5.47
C GLU A 536 12.77 29.21 -6.13
N PRO A 537 13.85 29.56 -6.87
CA PRO A 537 14.77 28.57 -7.43
C PRO A 537 15.29 27.58 -6.39
N PHE A 538 15.34 26.30 -6.75
CA PHE A 538 15.80 25.20 -5.88
C PHE A 538 14.97 24.98 -4.60
N THR A 539 13.76 25.53 -4.56
CA THR A 539 12.76 25.22 -3.53
C THR A 539 11.67 24.33 -4.12
N PHE A 540 11.01 23.57 -3.26
CA PHE A 540 9.95 22.65 -3.66
C PHE A 540 8.78 22.71 -2.66
N ARG A 541 7.59 22.36 -3.13
CA ARG A 541 6.37 22.33 -2.33
C ARG A 541 5.47 21.18 -2.75
N TRP A 542 5.16 20.33 -1.79
CA TRP A 542 4.17 19.27 -1.91
C TRP A 542 2.81 19.84 -2.33
N ARG A 543 2.26 19.30 -3.43
CA ARG A 543 0.88 19.57 -3.85
C ARG A 543 -0.09 18.62 -3.14
N GLY A 544 -1.39 18.95 -3.18
CA GLY A 544 -2.45 18.12 -2.57
C GLY A 544 -2.60 18.26 -1.06
N ARG A 545 -2.07 19.32 -0.43
CA ARG A 545 -2.41 19.64 0.98
C ARG A 545 -3.89 19.99 1.10
N ASP A 546 -4.52 19.57 2.19
CA ASP A 546 -5.90 19.94 2.50
C ASP A 546 -6.04 21.46 2.55
N THR A 547 -7.03 22.01 1.83
CA THR A 547 -7.23 23.45 1.72
C THR A 547 -8.25 24.00 2.71
N ASP A 548 -8.99 23.15 3.42
CA ASP A 548 -9.94 23.55 4.46
C ASP A 548 -9.21 23.79 5.79
N PRO A 549 -9.00 25.07 6.19
CA PRO A 549 -8.26 25.39 7.40
C PRO A 549 -9.11 25.21 8.66
N GLU A 550 -10.42 24.99 8.57
CA GLU A 550 -11.32 24.90 9.74
C GLU A 550 -11.50 23.44 10.20
N ARG A 551 -11.34 22.49 9.28
CA ARG A 551 -11.51 21.06 9.55
C ARG A 551 -10.40 20.47 10.43
N PHE A 552 -9.15 20.87 10.21
CA PHE A 552 -7.97 20.25 10.82
C PHE A 552 -7.25 21.21 11.75
N LEU A 553 -6.70 20.71 12.87
CA LEU A 553 -5.76 21.47 13.70
C LEU A 553 -4.57 22.00 12.87
N ASN A 554 -4.03 21.14 12.01
CA ASN A 554 -3.04 21.46 10.99
C ASN A 554 -3.37 20.66 9.72
N PRO A 555 -3.56 21.31 8.54
CA PRO A 555 -3.93 20.58 7.32
C PRO A 555 -2.92 19.51 6.92
N LYS A 556 -3.39 18.34 6.50
CA LYS A 556 -2.54 17.17 6.21
C LYS A 556 -1.71 17.39 4.93
N THR A 557 -0.64 16.60 4.79
CA THR A 557 0.23 16.55 3.60
C THR A 557 0.47 15.10 3.19
N LEU A 558 -0.60 14.41 2.76
CA LEU A 558 -0.58 12.99 2.40
C LEU A 558 0.46 12.67 1.30
N SER A 559 0.70 13.62 0.41
CA SER A 559 1.71 13.51 -0.65
C SER A 559 3.13 13.30 -0.11
N SER A 560 3.44 13.78 1.11
CA SER A 560 4.78 13.63 1.68
C SER A 560 5.06 12.26 2.30
N GLY A 561 4.04 11.43 2.51
CA GLY A 561 4.13 10.19 3.30
C GLY A 561 4.15 10.41 4.83
N LEU A 562 4.28 11.67 5.28
CA LEU A 562 4.20 12.06 6.69
C LEU A 562 2.90 12.82 6.95
N ASP A 563 1.78 12.11 6.86
CA ASP A 563 0.40 12.63 6.69
C ASP A 563 0.03 13.82 7.58
N ASP A 564 0.18 13.70 8.90
CA ASP A 564 -0.21 14.72 9.88
C ASP A 564 1.00 15.46 10.49
N TYR A 565 2.21 15.27 9.95
CA TYR A 565 3.39 16.01 10.41
C TYR A 565 3.14 17.52 10.29
N PRO A 566 3.32 18.30 11.36
CA PRO A 566 2.97 19.71 11.33
C PRO A 566 3.75 20.52 10.30
N ARG A 567 3.03 21.20 9.40
CA ARG A 567 3.58 22.19 8.46
C ARG A 567 2.97 23.57 8.68
N ALA A 568 3.14 24.49 7.73
CA ALA A 568 2.51 25.80 7.79
C ALA A 568 1.00 25.67 8.08
N SER A 569 0.50 26.44 9.04
CA SER A 569 -0.86 26.25 9.57
C SER A 569 -1.93 26.74 8.60
N HIS A 570 -1.56 27.64 7.68
CA HIS A 570 -2.41 28.13 6.61
C HIS A 570 -1.69 27.85 5.28
N PRO A 571 -2.05 26.76 4.59
CA PRO A 571 -1.42 26.38 3.33
C PRO A 571 -1.47 27.52 2.31
N SER A 572 -0.39 27.70 1.57
CA SER A 572 -0.28 28.75 0.55
C SER A 572 0.73 28.40 -0.53
N ALA A 573 0.69 29.14 -1.64
CA ALA A 573 1.66 28.96 -2.73
C ALA A 573 3.11 29.30 -2.33
N GLN A 574 3.32 30.01 -1.20
CA GLN A 574 4.62 30.46 -0.73
C GLN A 574 5.35 29.41 0.13
N GLU A 575 4.75 28.24 0.37
CA GLU A 575 5.40 27.23 1.20
C GLU A 575 6.68 26.67 0.56
N ARG A 576 7.66 26.33 1.39
CA ARG A 576 8.89 25.65 1.00
C ARG A 576 9.07 24.44 1.91
N HIS A 577 9.07 23.24 1.33
CA HIS A 577 9.14 21.98 2.07
C HIS A 577 10.54 21.38 2.01
N LEU A 578 11.16 21.25 3.18
CA LEU A 578 12.54 20.85 3.36
C LEU A 578 12.81 19.40 2.93
N ASP A 579 11.94 18.49 3.35
CA ASP A 579 12.03 17.06 3.05
C ASP A 579 12.01 16.82 1.54
N LEU A 580 11.11 17.48 0.80
CA LEU A 580 11.03 17.37 -0.64
C LEU A 580 12.29 17.89 -1.34
N ARG A 581 12.85 19.03 -0.90
CA ARG A 581 14.14 19.53 -1.41
C ARG A 581 15.24 18.49 -1.26
N CYS A 582 15.30 17.81 -0.11
CA CYS A 582 16.31 16.80 0.17
C CYS A 582 16.11 15.55 -0.71
N TRP A 583 14.86 15.14 -0.96
CA TRP A 583 14.55 14.06 -1.91
C TRP A 583 14.99 14.39 -3.34
N MET A 584 14.79 15.63 -3.78
CA MET A 584 15.23 16.08 -5.11
C MET A 584 16.76 16.09 -5.23
N ALA A 585 17.48 16.39 -4.13
CA ALA A 585 18.94 16.30 -4.09
C ALA A 585 19.44 14.86 -4.28
N LEU A 586 18.84 13.91 -3.56
CA LEU A 586 19.10 12.48 -3.75
C LEU A 586 18.82 12.05 -5.19
N GLY A 587 17.64 12.38 -5.71
CA GLY A 587 17.25 11.98 -7.06
C GLY A 587 18.18 12.52 -8.14
N ALA A 588 18.59 13.79 -8.03
CA ALA A 588 19.55 14.41 -8.95
C ALA A 588 20.91 13.70 -8.90
N ARG A 589 21.40 13.35 -7.70
CA ARG A 589 22.66 12.61 -7.53
C ARG A 589 22.61 11.23 -8.17
N VAL A 590 21.55 10.45 -7.88
CA VAL A 590 21.37 9.10 -8.42
C VAL A 590 21.28 9.11 -9.95
N LEU A 591 20.54 10.06 -10.53
CA LEU A 591 20.45 10.21 -11.98
C LEU A 591 21.75 10.67 -12.64
N ALA A 592 22.54 11.52 -11.96
CA ALA A 592 23.86 11.89 -12.47
C ALA A 592 24.77 10.66 -12.59
N VAL A 593 24.81 9.83 -11.55
CA VAL A 593 25.60 8.58 -11.54
C VAL A 593 25.07 7.62 -12.61
N LEU A 594 23.76 7.42 -12.71
CA LEU A 594 23.16 6.56 -13.73
C LEU A 594 23.49 7.05 -15.15
N ALA A 595 23.39 8.36 -15.41
CA ALA A 595 23.72 8.92 -16.72
C ALA A 595 25.19 8.65 -17.10
N GLU A 596 26.12 8.79 -16.16
CA GLU A 596 27.52 8.42 -16.37
C GLU A 596 27.71 6.96 -16.73
N HIS A 597 27.07 6.05 -15.98
CA HIS A 597 27.14 4.61 -16.24
C HIS A 597 26.64 4.25 -17.65
N LEU A 598 25.70 5.03 -18.18
CA LEU A 598 25.12 4.84 -19.50
C LEU A 598 25.88 5.53 -20.64
N GLY A 599 26.86 6.40 -20.33
CA GLY A 599 27.50 7.27 -21.31
C GLY A 599 26.60 8.42 -21.79
N GLU A 600 25.54 8.73 -21.04
CA GLU A 600 24.61 9.83 -21.27
C GLU A 600 25.11 11.11 -20.59
N SER A 601 24.68 12.29 -21.04
CA SER A 601 25.14 13.55 -20.43
C SER A 601 24.63 13.68 -18.97
N PRO A 602 25.53 13.69 -17.97
CA PRO A 602 25.14 13.81 -16.57
C PRO A 602 25.07 15.27 -16.10
N ALA A 603 25.44 16.23 -16.95
CA ALA A 603 25.63 17.64 -16.58
C ALA A 603 24.37 18.29 -15.96
N PRO A 604 23.15 18.11 -16.48
CA PRO A 604 21.96 18.71 -15.87
C PRO A 604 21.71 18.20 -14.44
N TYR A 605 21.84 16.88 -14.24
CA TYR A 605 21.63 16.24 -12.95
C TYR A 605 22.74 16.59 -11.95
N ARG A 606 24.00 16.65 -12.39
CA ARG A 606 25.12 17.14 -11.57
C ARG A 606 24.92 18.56 -11.09
N SER A 607 24.55 19.47 -12.00
CA SER A 607 24.34 20.87 -11.65
C SER A 607 23.22 21.02 -10.62
N MET A 608 22.13 20.27 -10.79
CA MET A 608 21.02 20.24 -9.83
C MET A 608 21.47 19.65 -8.49
N ALA A 609 22.17 18.51 -8.50
CA ALA A 609 22.65 17.86 -7.28
C ALA A 609 23.62 18.75 -6.50
N ALA A 610 24.52 19.45 -7.20
CA ALA A 610 25.45 20.42 -6.61
C ALA A 610 24.69 21.59 -5.96
N ALA A 611 23.76 22.23 -6.68
CA ALA A 611 22.96 23.32 -6.14
C ALA A 611 22.10 22.89 -4.94
N LEU A 612 21.50 21.70 -4.99
CA LEU A 612 20.68 21.20 -3.89
C LEU A 612 21.49 20.70 -2.69
N SER A 613 22.77 20.37 -2.87
CA SER A 613 23.67 19.96 -1.77
C SER A 613 24.52 21.11 -1.24
N ASP A 614 24.46 22.30 -1.85
CA ASP A 614 25.10 23.51 -1.37
C ASP A 614 24.53 23.88 0.02
N ASN A 615 25.41 23.86 1.04
CA ASN A 615 25.04 24.06 2.44
C ASN A 615 24.70 25.54 2.73
N ASP A 616 25.30 26.51 2.02
CA ASP A 616 24.98 27.94 2.19
C ASP A 616 23.61 28.28 1.60
N LEU A 617 23.28 27.69 0.45
CA LEU A 617 21.95 27.83 -0.16
C LEU A 617 20.88 27.14 0.69
N LEU A 618 21.17 25.93 1.21
CA LEU A 618 20.27 25.24 2.13
C LEU A 618 20.04 26.08 3.40
N ASP A 619 21.09 26.64 3.98
CA ASP A 619 20.99 27.51 5.16
C ASP A 619 20.10 28.72 4.88
N ARG A 620 20.34 29.42 3.77
CA ARG A 620 19.55 30.60 3.39
C ARG A 620 18.05 30.30 3.26
N LEU A 621 17.71 29.14 2.70
CA LEU A 621 16.32 28.79 2.38
C LEU A 621 15.59 28.10 3.53
N HIS A 622 16.30 27.37 4.38
CA HIS A 622 15.69 26.44 5.34
C HIS A 622 16.28 26.47 6.76
N TRP A 623 17.44 27.09 7.00
CA TRP A 623 17.93 27.23 8.38
C TRP A 623 17.17 28.34 9.10
N ALA A 624 16.58 28.00 10.25
CA ALA A 624 15.85 28.93 11.09
C ALA A 624 16.68 29.25 12.35
N PRO A 625 17.40 30.39 12.41
CA PRO A 625 18.29 30.70 13.53
C PRO A 625 17.57 30.73 14.89
N GLU A 626 16.36 31.29 14.92
CA GLU A 626 15.48 31.38 16.09
C GLU A 626 15.08 30.00 16.64
N LEU A 627 15.01 28.99 15.76
CA LEU A 627 14.63 27.62 16.11
C LEU A 627 15.85 26.71 16.33
N GLY A 628 17.05 27.16 15.93
CA GLY A 628 18.28 26.36 15.97
C GLY A 628 18.23 25.08 15.13
N THR A 629 17.41 25.04 14.07
CA THR A 629 17.21 23.84 13.25
C THR A 629 16.80 24.20 11.81
N PHE A 630 16.85 23.22 10.90
CA PHE A 630 16.21 23.34 9.60
C PHE A 630 14.69 23.16 9.69
N ALA A 631 13.95 23.94 8.91
CA ALA A 631 12.50 24.00 8.96
C ALA A 631 11.85 24.21 7.58
N ASP A 632 10.58 23.84 7.49
CA ASP A 632 9.69 24.31 6.44
C ASP A 632 9.44 25.82 6.61
N PHE A 633 9.06 26.50 5.53
CA PHE A 633 8.66 27.90 5.53
C PHE A 633 7.24 28.04 4.99
N GLY A 634 6.44 28.96 5.53
CA GLY A 634 5.12 29.29 4.99
C GLY A 634 4.31 30.23 5.87
N ASN A 635 3.03 30.42 5.52
CA ASN A 635 2.12 31.25 6.32
C ASN A 635 1.66 30.50 7.57
N HIS A 636 2.26 30.81 8.72
CA HIS A 636 2.13 29.98 9.93
C HIS A 636 1.75 30.82 11.17
N SER A 637 0.98 30.19 12.06
CA SER A 637 0.73 30.63 13.43
C SER A 637 0.79 29.41 14.34
N ALA A 638 1.57 29.49 15.42
CA ALA A 638 1.60 28.44 16.45
C ALA A 638 0.37 28.51 17.37
N ALA A 639 -0.37 29.61 17.35
CA ALA A 639 -1.50 29.87 18.22
C ALA A 639 -2.81 29.26 17.69
N VAL A 640 -2.75 27.99 17.30
CA VAL A 640 -3.90 27.20 16.81
C VAL A 640 -4.32 26.15 17.85
N ALA A 641 -5.62 25.95 18.03
CA ALA A 641 -6.14 24.92 18.94
C ALA A 641 -7.47 24.35 18.44
N LEU A 642 -7.79 23.12 18.84
CA LEU A 642 -9.13 22.56 18.68
C LEU A 642 -9.97 22.85 19.92
N ARG A 643 -11.16 23.42 19.74
CA ARG A 643 -12.12 23.73 20.81
C ARG A 643 -13.53 23.26 20.48
N TRP A 644 -14.23 22.79 21.50
CA TRP A 644 -15.63 22.40 21.37
C TRP A 644 -16.51 23.64 21.24
N HIS A 645 -17.18 23.75 20.11
CA HIS A 645 -18.15 24.80 19.83
C HIS A 645 -19.56 24.21 19.89
N ARG A 646 -20.46 24.86 20.64
CA ARG A 646 -21.89 24.52 20.66
C ARG A 646 -22.61 25.47 19.70
N PRO A 647 -23.15 24.99 18.56
CA PRO A 647 -23.87 25.87 17.66
C PRO A 647 -25.12 26.43 18.34
N ALA A 648 -25.52 27.66 17.97
CA ALA A 648 -26.70 28.29 18.53
C ALA A 648 -27.97 27.44 18.25
N PRO A 649 -28.88 27.29 19.23
CA PRO A 649 -30.11 26.55 19.03
C PRO A 649 -30.98 27.24 17.97
N VAL A 650 -31.47 26.47 17.00
CA VAL A 650 -32.43 26.95 16.00
C VAL A 650 -33.85 26.63 16.49
N PRO A 651 -34.77 27.61 16.59
CA PRO A 651 -36.14 27.36 17.03
C PRO A 651 -36.82 26.27 16.21
N GLY A 652 -37.45 25.30 16.89
CA GLY A 652 -38.15 24.19 16.24
C GLY A 652 -37.26 23.02 15.78
N ARG A 653 -35.94 23.06 16.04
CA ARG A 653 -35.03 21.92 15.81
C ARG A 653 -34.36 21.49 17.11
N PRO A 654 -34.06 20.18 17.28
CA PRO A 654 -33.24 19.74 18.39
C PRO A 654 -31.86 20.42 18.35
N PRO A 655 -31.27 20.77 19.51
CA PRO A 655 -29.99 21.44 19.55
C PRO A 655 -28.92 20.56 18.88
N PRO A 656 -28.10 21.11 17.98
CA PRO A 656 -27.06 20.34 17.31
C PRO A 656 -25.99 19.88 18.30
N ALA A 657 -25.39 18.72 18.03
CA ALA A 657 -24.29 18.20 18.84
C ALA A 657 -23.10 19.21 18.86
N PRO A 658 -22.36 19.30 19.97
CA PRO A 658 -21.11 20.05 20.02
C PRO A 658 -20.16 19.58 18.91
N GLN A 659 -19.45 20.51 18.26
CA GLN A 659 -18.49 20.20 17.20
C GLN A 659 -17.11 20.68 17.62
N LEU A 660 -16.09 19.85 17.42
CA LEU A 660 -14.70 20.25 17.62
C LEU A 660 -14.23 21.07 16.42
N ARG A 661 -13.94 22.36 16.62
CA ARG A 661 -13.51 23.29 15.56
C ARG A 661 -12.13 23.87 15.87
N ARG A 662 -11.39 24.23 14.82
CA ARG A 662 -10.14 24.96 14.97
C ARG A 662 -10.41 26.41 15.37
N GLU A 663 -9.58 26.94 16.25
CA GLU A 663 -9.53 28.35 16.65
C GLU A 663 -8.12 28.87 16.38
N VAL A 664 -8.02 30.05 15.76
CA VAL A 664 -6.76 30.75 15.48
C VAL A 664 -6.72 32.01 16.34
N ARG A 665 -5.81 32.05 17.32
CA ARG A 665 -5.74 33.17 18.28
C ARG A 665 -4.81 34.30 17.84
N GLU A 666 -3.83 33.98 16.99
CA GLU A 666 -2.92 34.96 16.40
C GLU A 666 -2.92 34.80 14.89
N ALA A 667 -3.03 35.91 14.17
CA ALA A 667 -3.01 35.93 12.72
C ALA A 667 -1.70 35.30 12.20
N PRO A 668 -1.78 34.45 11.16
CA PRO A 668 -0.59 33.84 10.59
C PRO A 668 0.25 34.85 9.83
N ARG A 669 1.56 34.60 9.78
CA ARG A 669 2.52 35.38 9.00
C ARG A 669 3.52 34.45 8.29
N PRO A 670 4.16 34.89 7.19
CA PRO A 670 5.27 34.17 6.57
C PRO A 670 6.44 34.04 7.57
N GLN A 671 6.76 32.80 7.96
CA GLN A 671 7.86 32.48 8.87
C GLN A 671 8.27 31.01 8.74
N PHE A 672 9.40 30.65 9.34
CA PHE A 672 9.78 29.25 9.53
C PHE A 672 8.82 28.55 10.49
N VAL A 673 8.50 27.29 10.20
CA VAL A 673 7.56 26.49 10.98
C VAL A 673 8.30 25.79 12.13
N GLY A 674 7.93 26.11 13.36
CA GLY A 674 8.47 25.51 14.58
C GLY A 674 7.99 24.08 14.83
N ALA A 675 8.41 23.14 13.98
CA ALA A 675 8.04 21.72 14.06
C ALA A 675 9.30 20.84 14.00
N LEU A 676 10.11 20.88 15.07
CA LEU A 676 11.30 20.03 15.18
C LEU A 676 10.90 18.56 15.22
N GLY A 677 11.45 17.76 14.30
CA GLY A 677 11.09 16.36 14.12
C GLY A 677 11.83 15.74 12.94
N TYR A 678 11.27 14.66 12.37
CA TYR A 678 11.85 13.98 11.21
C TYR A 678 12.14 14.93 10.04
N VAL A 679 11.22 15.83 9.69
CA VAL A 679 11.42 16.78 8.57
C VAL A 679 12.69 17.63 8.79
N SER A 680 12.90 18.12 10.01
CA SER A 680 14.11 18.90 10.36
C SER A 680 15.42 18.13 10.19
N LEU A 681 15.38 16.81 10.27
CA LEU A 681 16.57 15.96 10.15
C LEU A 681 16.92 15.61 8.69
N PHE A 682 16.06 15.86 7.70
CA PHE A 682 16.26 15.39 6.33
C PHE A 682 17.63 15.73 5.70
N PRO A 683 18.20 16.93 5.88
CA PRO A 683 19.56 17.21 5.42
C PRO A 683 20.62 16.25 5.98
N LEU A 684 20.48 15.85 7.25
CA LEU A 684 21.32 14.83 7.89
C LEU A 684 20.96 13.44 7.39
N LEU A 685 19.68 13.07 7.37
CA LEU A 685 19.19 11.73 7.01
C LEU A 685 19.63 11.29 5.61
N LEU A 686 19.66 12.22 4.65
CA LEU A 686 20.10 11.96 3.28
C LEU A 686 21.56 12.36 3.02
N GLN A 687 22.33 12.60 4.09
CA GLN A 687 23.76 12.94 4.07
C GLN A 687 24.11 14.09 3.11
N LEU A 688 23.34 15.18 3.17
CA LEU A 688 23.56 16.39 2.37
C LEU A 688 24.46 17.41 3.08
N LEU A 689 24.61 17.31 4.40
CA LEU A 689 25.48 18.18 5.16
C LEU A 689 26.93 17.72 5.05
N GLN A 690 27.84 18.67 4.96
CA GLN A 690 29.27 18.38 5.13
C GLN A 690 29.55 17.96 6.58
N ALA A 691 30.55 17.08 6.79
CA ALA A 691 30.86 16.53 8.11
C ALA A 691 31.36 17.59 9.12
N ASP A 692 31.85 18.72 8.63
CA ASP A 692 32.27 19.91 9.37
C ASP A 692 31.23 21.05 9.33
N SER A 693 30.02 20.78 8.82
CA SER A 693 28.94 21.77 8.79
C SER A 693 28.65 22.34 10.19
N PRO A 694 28.56 23.67 10.35
CA PRO A 694 28.29 24.30 11.64
C PRO A 694 26.89 24.00 12.17
N ARG A 695 26.00 23.41 11.35
CA ARG A 695 24.63 23.03 11.72
C ARG A 695 24.53 21.62 12.29
N LEU A 696 25.49 20.76 11.98
CA LEU A 696 25.50 19.36 12.41
C LEU A 696 25.44 19.19 13.94
N PRO A 697 26.16 19.98 14.77
CA PRO A 697 26.06 19.91 16.24
C PRO A 697 24.66 20.08 16.79
N ALA A 698 23.88 20.98 16.20
CA ALA A 698 22.52 21.29 16.66
C ALA A 698 21.59 20.09 16.41
N LEU A 699 21.65 19.51 15.20
CA LEU A 699 20.85 18.34 14.84
C LEU A 699 21.21 17.12 15.70
N LEU A 700 22.51 16.83 15.90
CA LEU A 700 22.96 15.76 16.80
C LEU A 700 22.54 16.03 18.25
N GLY A 701 22.48 17.31 18.67
CA GLY A 701 21.94 17.73 19.96
C GLY A 701 20.47 17.39 20.13
N SER A 702 19.64 17.75 19.15
CA SER A 702 18.22 17.44 19.18
C SER A 702 17.92 15.95 19.10
N MET A 703 18.71 15.20 18.32
CA MET A 703 18.63 13.73 18.27
C MET A 703 18.92 13.11 19.63
N ARG A 704 19.92 13.60 20.38
CA ARG A 704 20.28 13.08 21.72
C ARG A 704 19.34 13.53 22.85
N SER A 705 18.54 14.58 22.62
CA SER A 705 17.74 15.18 23.68
C SER A 705 16.47 14.39 23.97
N GLU A 706 16.34 13.84 25.18
CA GLU A 706 15.11 13.17 25.65
C GLU A 706 13.91 14.11 25.73
N LYS A 707 14.16 15.41 25.94
CA LYS A 707 13.15 16.47 25.92
C LYS A 707 12.64 16.74 24.50
N GLN A 708 13.37 16.28 23.48
CA GLN A 708 13.05 16.46 22.07
C GLN A 708 12.80 15.10 21.41
N LEU A 709 13.80 14.54 20.72
CA LEU A 709 13.61 13.38 19.83
C LEU A 709 14.04 12.04 20.43
N TRP A 710 14.93 12.02 21.42
CA TRP A 710 15.51 10.77 21.93
C TRP A 710 14.54 9.97 22.79
N THR A 711 14.56 8.65 22.63
CA THR A 711 13.87 7.69 23.50
C THR A 711 14.70 6.42 23.67
N PRO A 712 14.39 5.58 24.68
CA PRO A 712 14.94 4.23 24.80
C PRO A 712 14.50 3.25 23.70
N PHE A 713 13.69 3.68 22.73
CA PHE A 713 13.06 2.82 21.73
C PHE A 713 13.34 3.27 20.28
N GLY A 714 13.99 4.42 20.08
CA GLY A 714 14.23 5.07 18.78
C GLY A 714 13.97 6.58 18.81
N LEU A 715 14.09 7.26 17.67
CA LEU A 715 13.81 8.70 17.53
C LEU A 715 12.32 8.95 17.30
N ARG A 716 11.75 9.92 18.02
CA ARG A 716 10.37 10.40 17.82
C ARG A 716 10.20 11.08 16.46
N SER A 717 9.03 10.90 15.85
CA SER A 717 8.62 11.64 14.65
C SER A 717 8.55 13.15 14.86
N LEU A 718 8.13 13.60 16.04
CA LEU A 718 8.02 15.00 16.42
C LEU A 718 8.56 15.19 17.84
N ALA A 719 9.27 16.29 18.07
CA ALA A 719 9.87 16.60 19.36
C ALA A 719 8.81 16.74 20.46
N ARG A 720 9.11 16.22 21.65
CA ARG A 720 8.18 16.18 22.79
C ARG A 720 7.82 17.56 23.33
N ASP A 721 8.68 18.56 23.13
CA ASP A 721 8.46 19.96 23.46
C ASP A 721 7.64 20.72 22.40
N SER A 722 7.26 20.08 21.29
CA SER A 722 6.36 20.67 20.29
C SER A 722 4.94 20.87 20.85
N PRO A 723 4.26 21.99 20.55
CA PRO A 723 2.85 22.19 20.94
C PRO A 723 1.89 21.16 20.31
N LEU A 724 2.32 20.50 19.23
CA LEU A 724 1.53 19.52 18.47
C LEU A 724 1.91 18.06 18.77
N TYR A 725 2.85 17.81 19.69
CA TYR A 725 3.18 16.46 20.16
C TYR A 725 1.94 15.75 20.72
N LEU A 726 1.67 14.56 20.19
CA LEU A 726 0.50 13.70 20.47
C LEU A 726 -0.87 14.41 20.38
N ARG A 727 -0.96 15.52 19.64
CA ARG A 727 -2.24 16.19 19.38
C ARG A 727 -2.96 15.55 18.21
N ARG A 728 -4.21 15.13 18.44
CA ARG A 728 -5.15 14.71 17.38
C ARG A 728 -5.36 15.84 16.37
N ASN A 729 -5.62 15.49 15.11
CA ASN A 729 -5.81 16.48 14.05
C ASN A 729 -7.28 16.89 13.88
N THR A 730 -8.20 15.98 14.20
CA THR A 730 -9.65 16.19 14.25
C THR A 730 -10.22 15.37 15.43
N GLU A 731 -11.54 15.28 15.56
CA GLU A 731 -12.16 14.37 16.54
C GLU A 731 -11.79 12.90 16.29
N HIS A 732 -11.68 12.50 15.01
CA HIS A 732 -11.51 11.12 14.57
C HIS A 732 -10.10 10.79 14.03
N ASP A 733 -9.24 11.80 13.87
CA ASP A 733 -7.86 11.62 13.43
C ASP A 733 -6.89 11.65 14.63
N PRO A 734 -6.51 10.50 15.22
CA PRO A 734 -5.49 10.44 16.27
C PRO A 734 -4.12 10.89 15.74
N PRO A 735 -3.16 11.24 16.64
CA PRO A 735 -1.80 11.56 16.21
C PRO A 735 -1.12 10.37 15.55
N TYR A 736 -0.39 10.61 14.46
CA TYR A 736 0.29 9.56 13.69
C TYR A 736 1.80 9.84 13.59
N TRP A 737 2.21 10.88 12.85
CA TRP A 737 3.58 11.40 12.74
C TRP A 737 3.88 12.53 13.74
N ARG A 738 3.27 12.46 14.93
CA ARG A 738 3.34 13.49 15.99
C ARG A 738 3.92 12.99 17.31
N GLY A 739 4.83 12.03 17.26
CA GLY A 739 5.53 11.52 18.45
C GLY A 739 6.01 10.08 18.29
N SER A 740 5.21 9.23 17.64
CA SER A 740 5.53 7.82 17.38
C SER A 740 6.87 7.63 16.68
N ILE A 741 7.45 6.45 16.86
CA ILE A 741 8.76 6.03 16.33
C ILE A 741 8.54 5.15 15.11
N TRP A 742 9.16 5.51 13.99
CA TRP A 742 9.01 4.82 12.70
C TRP A 742 10.34 4.28 12.20
N VAL A 743 10.36 3.01 11.79
CA VAL A 743 11.61 2.28 11.47
C VAL A 743 12.27 2.80 10.19
N ASN A 744 11.51 3.18 9.16
CA ASN A 744 12.04 3.78 7.92
C ASN A 744 12.94 5.00 8.19
N ILE A 745 12.46 5.99 8.93
CA ILE A 745 13.22 7.22 9.21
C ILE A 745 14.35 6.96 10.20
N ASN A 746 14.12 6.09 11.20
CA ASN A 746 15.19 5.66 12.10
C ASN A 746 16.30 4.90 11.36
N PHE A 747 15.97 4.11 10.34
CA PHE A 747 16.95 3.44 9.49
C PHE A 747 17.81 4.46 8.71
N LEU A 748 17.18 5.50 8.13
CA LEU A 748 17.93 6.60 7.51
C LEU A 748 18.82 7.34 8.51
N ALA A 749 18.34 7.53 9.76
CA ALA A 749 19.14 8.14 10.82
C ALA A 749 20.34 7.27 11.19
N LEU A 750 20.16 5.95 11.31
CA LEU A 750 21.25 5.00 11.55
C LEU A 750 22.28 5.03 10.42
N ARG A 751 21.82 4.99 9.16
CA ARG A 751 22.70 5.13 7.98
C ARG A 751 23.49 6.42 8.02
N ALA A 752 22.83 7.54 8.29
CA ALA A 752 23.48 8.85 8.34
C ALA A 752 24.51 8.92 9.47
N LEU A 753 24.16 8.54 10.69
CA LEU A 753 25.08 8.53 11.83
C LEU A 753 26.27 7.60 11.59
N HIS A 754 26.05 6.43 10.99
CA HIS A 754 27.12 5.52 10.57
C HIS A 754 28.05 6.18 9.54
N GLY A 755 27.50 6.87 8.53
CA GLY A 755 28.27 7.63 7.55
C GLY A 755 29.12 8.74 8.19
N TYR A 756 28.53 9.59 9.03
CA TYR A 756 29.26 10.66 9.74
C TYR A 756 30.28 10.12 10.76
N ALA A 757 30.06 8.93 11.31
CA ALA A 757 31.04 8.24 12.18
C ALA A 757 32.28 7.74 11.42
N GLN A 758 32.19 7.60 10.10
CA GLN A 758 33.30 7.20 9.23
C GLN A 758 33.95 8.40 8.52
N ALA A 759 33.20 9.48 8.29
CA ALA A 759 33.71 10.70 7.67
C ALA A 759 34.72 11.42 8.57
N ALA A 760 35.74 12.03 7.95
CA ALA A 760 36.64 12.94 8.65
C ALA A 760 35.87 14.22 9.01
N GLY A 761 35.85 14.58 10.30
CA GLY A 761 35.18 15.79 10.76
C GLY A 761 35.11 15.88 12.29
N PRO A 762 34.79 17.06 12.84
CA PRO A 762 34.79 17.34 14.28
C PRO A 762 33.69 16.60 15.06
N HIS A 763 32.72 15.98 14.37
CA HIS A 763 31.56 15.36 15.01
C HIS A 763 31.53 13.83 14.87
N ARG A 764 32.61 13.24 14.35
CA ARG A 764 32.74 11.80 14.10
C ARG A 764 32.44 10.94 15.33
N GLU A 765 33.09 11.24 16.45
CA GLU A 765 32.94 10.46 17.69
C GLU A 765 31.52 10.55 18.26
N ARG A 766 30.94 11.76 18.25
CA ARG A 766 29.56 12.01 18.69
C ARG A 766 28.54 11.27 17.82
N ALA A 767 28.75 11.24 16.50
CA ALA A 767 27.92 10.47 15.59
C ALA A 767 28.04 8.96 15.86
N ALA A 768 29.26 8.47 16.13
CA ALA A 768 29.52 7.06 16.43
C ALA A 768 28.87 6.60 17.75
N GLU A 769 28.85 7.45 18.77
CA GLU A 769 28.14 7.19 20.03
C GLU A 769 26.63 7.11 19.83
N LEU A 770 26.05 8.14 19.20
CA LEU A 770 24.63 8.19 18.88
C LEU A 770 24.18 7.00 18.03
N TYR A 771 25.00 6.61 17.04
CA TYR A 771 24.77 5.45 16.20
C TYR A 771 24.60 4.17 17.01
N ARG A 772 25.59 3.85 17.87
CA ARG A 772 25.62 2.61 18.66
C ARG A 772 24.40 2.51 19.57
N GLU A 773 24.08 3.60 20.27
CA GLU A 773 22.95 3.60 21.20
C GLU A 773 21.60 3.58 20.47
N LEU A 774 21.42 4.36 19.40
CA LEU A 774 20.15 4.39 18.66
C LEU A 774 19.86 3.04 18.03
N ARG A 775 20.90 2.38 17.48
CA ARG A 775 20.79 1.05 16.90
C ARG A 775 20.36 0.04 17.97
N HIS A 776 21.01 0.06 19.13
CA HIS A 776 20.65 -0.81 20.25
C HIS A 776 19.19 -0.61 20.66
N ASN A 777 18.77 0.63 20.90
CA ASN A 777 17.42 0.97 21.35
C ASN A 777 16.34 0.52 20.35
N LEU A 778 16.55 0.80 19.06
CA LEU A 778 15.61 0.43 18.01
C LEU A 778 15.49 -1.09 17.87
N VAL A 779 16.62 -1.79 17.71
CA VAL A 779 16.64 -3.25 17.51
C VAL A 779 16.06 -3.97 18.73
N ALA A 780 16.46 -3.56 19.94
CA ALA A 780 15.96 -4.17 21.18
C ALA A 780 14.45 -3.96 21.34
N ASN A 781 13.93 -2.77 21.01
CA ASN A 781 12.50 -2.51 21.09
C ASN A 781 11.70 -3.35 20.10
N VAL A 782 12.07 -3.32 18.82
CA VAL A 782 11.36 -4.07 17.77
C VAL A 782 11.37 -5.57 18.08
N PHE A 783 12.51 -6.12 18.50
CA PHE A 783 12.62 -7.52 18.91
C PHE A 783 11.73 -7.85 20.12
N ARG A 784 11.77 -7.02 21.18
CA ARG A 784 10.91 -7.20 22.37
C ARG A 784 9.43 -7.21 22.01
N GLN A 785 8.99 -6.30 21.14
CA GLN A 785 7.59 -6.26 20.69
C GLN A 785 7.23 -7.48 19.85
N TYR A 786 8.14 -7.94 18.97
CA TYR A 786 7.93 -9.17 18.22
C TYR A 786 7.80 -10.39 19.13
N GLU A 787 8.63 -10.52 20.18
CA GLU A 787 8.50 -11.62 21.15
C GLU A 787 7.18 -11.53 21.93
N ALA A 788 6.76 -10.33 22.32
CA ALA A 788 5.57 -10.12 23.12
C ALA A 788 4.26 -10.33 22.34
N THR A 789 4.22 -9.89 21.07
CA THR A 789 2.98 -9.86 20.28
C THR A 789 2.99 -10.80 19.08
N GLY A 790 4.15 -11.32 18.69
CA GLY A 790 4.33 -12.13 17.49
C GLY A 790 4.36 -11.36 16.18
N PHE A 791 4.40 -10.02 16.20
CA PHE A 791 4.27 -9.17 15.01
C PHE A 791 5.34 -8.07 14.94
N LEU A 792 5.68 -7.68 13.71
CA LEU A 792 6.23 -6.36 13.44
C LEU A 792 5.07 -5.37 13.29
N TRP A 793 5.27 -4.15 13.78
CA TRP A 793 4.26 -3.10 13.81
C TRP A 793 4.66 -1.93 12.93
N GLU A 794 3.66 -1.19 12.46
CA GLU A 794 3.84 -0.02 11.60
C GLU A 794 4.69 1.07 12.26
N HIS A 795 4.39 1.36 13.52
CA HIS A 795 5.13 2.30 14.36
C HIS A 795 5.10 1.88 15.83
N TYR A 796 5.95 2.53 16.64
CA TYR A 796 6.11 2.22 18.05
C TYR A 796 5.86 3.45 18.91
N ARG A 797 5.16 3.28 20.03
CA ARG A 797 4.87 4.36 20.97
C ARG A 797 6.15 4.83 21.64
N ASP A 798 6.33 6.13 21.76
CA ASP A 798 7.56 6.72 22.29
C ASP A 798 7.67 6.65 23.83
N SER A 799 6.56 6.40 24.54
CA SER A 799 6.53 6.34 26.00
C SER A 799 6.95 4.99 26.59
N ASP A 800 6.63 3.88 25.93
CA ASP A 800 6.84 2.51 26.42
C ASP A 800 7.37 1.54 25.35
N GLY A 801 7.51 2.00 24.10
CA GLY A 801 7.96 1.21 22.97
C GLY A 801 6.91 0.24 22.42
N ALA A 802 5.65 0.28 22.89
CA ALA A 802 4.59 -0.62 22.45
C ALA A 802 4.32 -0.50 20.94
N GLY A 803 4.16 -1.64 20.27
CA GLY A 803 3.73 -1.67 18.87
C GLY A 803 2.33 -1.06 18.67
N GLN A 804 2.15 -0.28 17.62
CA GLN A 804 0.89 0.40 17.28
C GLN A 804 0.67 0.45 15.76
N GLY A 805 -0.57 0.76 15.37
CA GLY A 805 -0.96 0.83 13.96
C GLY A 805 -1.24 -0.55 13.37
N CYS A 806 -0.92 -0.70 12.09
CA CYS A 806 -1.17 -1.94 11.36
C CYS A 806 -0.17 -3.04 11.71
N HIS A 807 -0.64 -4.30 11.68
CA HIS A 807 0.19 -5.51 11.83
C HIS A 807 -0.38 -6.72 11.07
N PRO A 808 0.46 -7.67 10.61
CA PRO A 808 1.91 -7.59 10.53
C PRO A 808 2.33 -6.49 9.55
N PHE A 809 3.30 -5.68 9.96
CA PHE A 809 3.90 -4.63 9.13
C PHE A 809 5.35 -5.01 8.83
N ALA A 810 5.53 -6.00 7.97
CA ALA A 810 6.85 -6.36 7.43
C ALA A 810 7.20 -5.56 6.17
N GLY A 811 6.60 -4.36 6.02
CA GLY A 811 7.08 -3.33 5.11
C GLY A 811 8.38 -2.72 5.62
N TRP A 812 8.45 -1.40 5.80
CA TRP A 812 9.70 -0.77 6.27
C TRP A 812 10.19 -1.25 7.64
N SER A 813 9.34 -1.83 8.51
CA SER A 813 9.79 -2.27 9.84
C SER A 813 10.73 -3.47 9.76
N ALA A 814 10.71 -4.20 8.64
CA ALA A 814 11.69 -5.26 8.39
C ALA A 814 13.11 -4.72 8.11
N LEU A 815 13.30 -3.41 7.86
CA LEU A 815 14.63 -2.80 7.78
C LEU A 815 15.46 -2.96 9.06
N VAL A 816 14.82 -3.34 10.18
CA VAL A 816 15.52 -3.79 11.39
C VAL A 816 16.53 -4.91 11.09
N VAL A 817 16.31 -5.76 10.08
CA VAL A 817 17.26 -6.79 9.64
C VAL A 817 18.55 -6.16 9.11
N LEU A 818 18.44 -5.13 8.27
CA LEU A 818 19.61 -4.38 7.78
C LEU A 818 20.29 -3.60 8.91
N ALA A 819 19.51 -3.02 9.83
CA ALA A 819 20.07 -2.38 11.02
C ALA A 819 20.84 -3.38 11.90
N MET A 820 20.35 -4.60 12.08
CA MET A 820 21.05 -5.68 12.78
C MET A 820 22.34 -6.10 12.05
N ALA A 821 22.32 -6.14 10.72
CA ALA A 821 23.48 -6.47 9.89
C ALA A 821 24.48 -5.30 9.72
N GLU A 822 24.12 -4.09 10.17
CA GLU A 822 24.90 -2.85 9.97
C GLU A 822 25.18 -2.58 8.48
N ASP A 823 24.19 -2.85 7.64
CA ASP A 823 24.26 -2.74 6.18
C ASP A 823 23.34 -1.60 5.71
N TYR A 824 23.92 -0.51 5.19
CA TYR A 824 23.23 0.77 4.98
C TYR A 824 23.32 1.33 3.56
#